data_AF-A0A2S5TJB6-F1
#
_entry.id   AF-A0A2S5TJB6-F1
#
_cell.length_a   1.000
_cell.length_b   1.000
_cell.length_c   1.000
_cell.angle_alpha   90.00
_cell.angle_beta   90.00
_cell.angle_gamma   90.00
#
_symmetry.space_group_name_H-M   'P 1'
#
loop_
_entity.id
_entity.type
_entity.pdbx_description
1 polymer ?
#
loop_
_entity_poly.entity_id
_entity_poly.type
_entity_poly.pdbx_seq_one_letter_code
_entity_poly.pdbx_strand_id
1 'polypeptide(L)'
;MGTRREFLKQAGGVGLGLGTAGLAGCGDSDPAGDSGNGELTPGTVPPPEFDFPTGSLLPFAHGVASGDPLADRVILWTRITELEPRRGGVEVTWRIARDPQMRDIVRSGRQAAVAARDWTVKVDVTGLEPATTYYYRFEALGAHSITGRTRTAPAAMAGEVRVAVLACSSYWSSYWSGLGHLAARNDLDLVIHCGDYIYDFVDEDETVRARRGRADTADVDYRDWLNLAEIRRRYALWRSEPNLLRAHQQHPWFIVWDNHDIDEGFGNELPTGIDGGSSTATLADTTRAFWEWTPSRPVLADGSGRFLLVDDGRYPEPPDAKLVYRALPYGPLLDIYGVDTQIGLPGHGQEMDASHLPEGAPSLFGRRQFEWFTGEMLASAQRGVTWRLVNNQTWIAPADTPDVVEGVPLPKLGISRWSDYTAERAALFGYLRGANPAATRVRNNVFVSGDVHGNWASDLVETSTLLPPGLGLAAPNPRGGSTPDNLLAGWGRALTGNLPGVNLRADSVGVEFAPSSMGRGGADELVANALGSAAAPALNVAAARLLELALLLANNGCRYVEWVDHGYGIVSLKPERAIFEWWWQDKLTPGSPDVLGYQMVTFSEEDALALPPRFPDQIDSVTAHGMAVEATVGERTAEPAPEGMLLEA
;
A
#
# COMPACT_ATOMS: atom_id res chain seq x y z
N MET A 1 -11.23 25.10 0.29
CA MET A 1 -10.43 24.00 0.84
C MET A 1 -9.00 24.50 0.91
N GLY A 2 -8.54 24.89 2.09
CA GLY A 2 -7.12 25.17 2.28
C GLY A 2 -6.39 23.85 2.17
N THR A 3 -5.42 23.76 1.25
CA THR A 3 -4.54 22.58 1.15
C THR A 3 -3.89 22.30 2.52
N ARG A 4 -3.51 21.06 2.84
CA ARG A 4 -2.67 20.68 4.00
C ARG A 4 -1.55 21.69 4.29
N ARG A 5 -1.01 22.29 3.21
CA ARG A 5 -0.03 23.39 3.16
C ARG A 5 -0.45 24.72 3.85
N GLU A 6 -1.72 25.12 3.85
CA GLU A 6 -2.18 26.35 4.51
C GLU A 6 -2.29 26.19 6.02
N PHE A 7 -2.72 25.01 6.50
CA PHE A 7 -2.70 24.68 7.93
C PHE A 7 -1.25 24.67 8.46
N LEU A 8 -0.33 24.05 7.72
CA LEU A 8 1.09 23.96 8.08
C LEU A 8 1.83 25.31 8.09
N LYS A 9 1.45 26.26 7.21
CA LYS A 9 2.06 27.60 7.18
C LYS A 9 1.57 28.54 8.30
N GLN A 10 0.40 28.29 8.90
CA GLN A 10 -0.20 29.20 9.89
C GLN A 10 0.20 28.93 11.35
N ALA A 11 0.78 27.77 11.67
CA ALA A 11 1.16 27.40 13.03
C ALA A 11 2.54 27.94 13.50
N GLY A 12 3.38 28.45 12.59
CA GLY A 12 4.81 28.73 12.85
C GLY A 12 5.24 30.20 12.74
N GLY A 13 4.43 31.16 13.19
CA GLY A 13 4.68 32.58 12.92
C GLY A 13 5.14 33.44 14.10
N VAL A 14 6.40 33.36 14.58
CA VAL A 14 7.15 34.51 15.16
C VAL A 14 8.68 34.36 15.01
N GLY A 15 9.25 35.04 14.00
CA GLY A 15 10.47 35.85 14.06
C GLY A 15 11.87 35.22 14.22
N LEU A 16 12.73 35.37 13.19
CA LEU A 16 13.85 36.33 13.13
C LEU A 16 14.75 36.05 11.91
N GLY A 17 14.98 37.07 11.08
CA GLY A 17 15.86 36.98 9.91
C GLY A 17 17.31 37.37 10.22
N LEU A 18 18.23 36.99 9.32
CA LEU A 18 19.51 37.66 9.02
C LEU A 18 20.22 36.98 7.81
N GLY A 19 20.58 37.79 6.80
CA GLY A 19 21.94 37.86 6.25
C GLY A 19 22.44 36.90 5.15
N THR A 20 22.51 37.45 3.93
CA THR A 20 23.20 37.06 2.67
C THR A 20 24.67 36.59 2.73
N ALA A 21 25.10 35.72 1.80
CA ALA A 21 25.96 36.00 0.61
C ALA A 21 26.64 34.70 0.07
N GLY A 22 26.81 34.61 -1.26
CA GLY A 22 27.15 33.37 -1.98
C GLY A 22 28.63 33.19 -2.35
N LEU A 23 28.90 32.24 -3.25
CA LEU A 23 29.90 32.28 -4.33
C LEU A 23 29.86 31.00 -5.18
N ALA A 24 30.12 31.19 -6.47
CA ALA A 24 30.07 30.22 -7.55
C ALA A 24 31.38 29.43 -7.72
N GLY A 25 31.30 28.27 -8.39
CA GLY A 25 32.44 27.56 -8.95
C GLY A 25 32.03 26.70 -10.14
N CYS A 26 32.43 27.12 -11.34
CA CYS A 26 32.27 26.37 -12.59
C CYS A 26 33.42 25.36 -12.78
N GLY A 27 33.15 24.29 -13.53
CA GLY A 27 34.17 23.42 -14.11
C GLY A 27 33.54 22.47 -15.12
N ASP A 28 33.79 22.75 -16.40
CA ASP A 28 33.23 22.11 -17.59
C ASP A 28 34.30 21.22 -18.26
N SER A 29 33.91 20.08 -18.86
CA SER A 29 34.45 19.54 -20.14
C SER A 29 34.02 18.08 -20.42
N ASP A 30 33.23 17.96 -21.48
CA ASP A 30 32.97 16.82 -22.38
C ASP A 30 34.17 16.55 -23.35
N PRO A 31 34.14 15.60 -24.32
CA PRO A 31 33.34 14.37 -24.51
C PRO A 31 34.17 13.16 -25.05
N ALA A 32 33.50 12.01 -25.29
CA ALA A 32 33.51 11.25 -26.58
C ALA A 32 33.74 9.72 -26.52
N GLY A 33 32.97 9.01 -27.37
CA GLY A 33 33.17 7.65 -27.90
C GLY A 33 32.32 6.60 -27.18
N ASP A 34 31.60 5.68 -27.80
CA ASP A 34 31.57 5.15 -29.17
C ASP A 34 30.26 4.32 -29.28
N SER A 35 29.39 4.62 -30.26
CA SER A 35 28.13 3.90 -30.44
C SER A 35 28.37 2.65 -31.29
N GLY A 36 28.80 1.58 -30.65
CA GLY A 36 28.82 0.25 -31.22
C GLY A 36 27.42 -0.36 -31.22
N ASN A 37 26.93 -0.76 -32.41
CA ASN A 37 25.74 -1.61 -32.55
C ASN A 37 26.01 -2.96 -31.87
N GLY A 38 25.74 -3.05 -30.57
CA GLY A 38 25.85 -4.25 -29.77
C GLY A 38 24.64 -5.15 -30.00
N GLU A 39 24.83 -6.22 -30.76
CA GLU A 39 23.87 -7.31 -30.84
C GLU A 39 23.64 -7.87 -29.43
N LEU A 40 22.37 -7.92 -28.99
CA LEU A 40 21.98 -8.34 -27.65
C LEU A 40 22.53 -9.75 -27.34
N THR A 41 23.30 -9.88 -26.26
CA THR A 41 23.61 -11.19 -25.68
C THR A 41 22.59 -11.47 -24.56
N PRO A 42 21.70 -12.49 -24.71
CA PRO A 42 20.72 -12.80 -23.68
C PRO A 42 21.39 -13.15 -22.35
N GLY A 43 20.82 -12.68 -21.23
CA GLY A 43 21.37 -12.92 -19.90
C GLY A 43 22.55 -12.03 -19.51
N THR A 44 22.73 -10.87 -20.17
CA THR A 44 23.77 -9.91 -19.80
C THR A 44 23.23 -8.69 -19.06
N VAL A 45 24.13 -8.01 -18.35
CA VAL A 45 23.91 -6.67 -17.81
C VAL A 45 23.81 -5.68 -18.97
N PRO A 46 22.87 -4.72 -18.96
CA PRO A 46 22.87 -3.62 -19.92
C PRO A 46 24.21 -2.85 -19.89
N PRO A 47 24.66 -2.27 -21.01
CA PRO A 47 25.88 -1.49 -21.03
C PRO A 47 25.69 -0.15 -20.29
N PRO A 48 26.77 0.50 -19.80
CA PRO A 48 26.67 1.69 -18.95
C PRO A 48 25.92 2.88 -19.55
N GLU A 49 25.89 3.00 -20.88
CA GLU A 49 25.18 4.05 -21.61
C GLU A 49 23.65 3.83 -21.72
N PHE A 50 23.15 2.65 -21.34
CA PHE A 50 21.72 2.35 -21.35
C PHE A 50 21.03 3.00 -20.14
N ASP A 51 20.34 4.12 -20.38
CA ASP A 51 19.75 4.95 -19.32
C ASP A 51 18.34 4.50 -18.85
N PHE A 52 17.79 3.39 -19.36
CA PHE A 52 16.52 2.88 -18.86
C PHE A 52 16.72 2.09 -17.56
N PRO A 53 15.94 2.33 -16.48
CA PRO A 53 16.13 1.62 -15.22
C PRO A 53 16.00 0.10 -15.36
N THR A 54 16.92 -0.66 -14.72
CA THR A 54 16.92 -2.13 -14.76
C THR A 54 17.38 -2.71 -13.42
N GLY A 55 16.79 -3.81 -12.96
CA GLY A 55 17.19 -4.51 -11.73
C GLY A 55 17.51 -6.00 -11.91
N SER A 56 17.48 -6.51 -13.15
CA SER A 56 17.89 -7.87 -13.49
C SER A 56 18.46 -7.91 -14.92
N LEU A 57 18.87 -9.09 -15.36
CA LEU A 57 19.49 -9.29 -16.67
C LEU A 57 18.49 -9.12 -17.83
N LEU A 58 19.01 -8.72 -19.00
CA LEU A 58 18.22 -8.69 -20.22
C LEU A 58 17.82 -10.12 -20.66
N PRO A 59 16.62 -10.32 -21.22
CA PRO A 59 15.60 -9.30 -21.52
C PRO A 59 14.61 -9.05 -20.37
N PHE A 60 14.70 -9.76 -19.25
CA PHE A 60 13.73 -9.68 -18.14
C PHE A 60 14.19 -8.71 -17.04
N ALA A 61 14.57 -7.49 -17.46
CA ALA A 61 15.24 -6.52 -16.59
C ALA A 61 14.41 -6.03 -15.39
N HIS A 62 13.08 -6.23 -15.43
CA HIS A 62 12.13 -5.85 -14.39
C HIS A 62 11.58 -7.05 -13.61
N GLY A 63 12.25 -8.20 -13.75
CA GLY A 63 11.92 -9.45 -13.08
C GLY A 63 10.55 -9.99 -13.42
N VAL A 64 9.90 -10.55 -12.41
CA VAL A 64 8.59 -11.21 -12.53
C VAL A 64 7.68 -10.78 -11.39
N ALA A 65 6.38 -10.91 -11.56
CA ALA A 65 5.39 -10.68 -10.50
C ALA A 65 4.19 -11.59 -10.69
N SER A 66 3.42 -11.77 -9.61
CA SER A 66 2.13 -12.45 -9.65
C SER A 66 1.10 -11.73 -8.79
N GLY A 67 -0.18 -11.92 -9.06
CA GLY A 67 -1.21 -11.16 -8.36
C GLY A 67 -2.64 -11.60 -8.64
N ASP A 68 -3.55 -10.97 -7.92
CA ASP A 68 -4.98 -11.28 -7.86
C ASP A 68 -5.27 -12.80 -7.88
N PRO A 69 -4.70 -13.60 -6.96
CA PRO A 69 -4.93 -15.04 -6.98
C PRO A 69 -6.38 -15.36 -6.63
N LEU A 70 -6.96 -16.29 -7.37
CA LEU A 70 -8.20 -16.98 -7.04
C LEU A 70 -7.90 -18.44 -6.70
N ALA A 71 -8.94 -19.19 -6.36
CA ALA A 71 -8.82 -20.61 -6.03
C ALA A 71 -8.25 -21.45 -7.19
N ASP A 72 -8.55 -21.09 -8.43
CA ASP A 72 -8.20 -21.88 -9.61
C ASP A 72 -7.25 -21.16 -10.58
N ARG A 73 -6.83 -19.94 -10.27
CA ARG A 73 -6.03 -19.12 -11.19
C ARG A 73 -5.23 -18.01 -10.52
N VAL A 74 -4.25 -17.49 -11.25
CA VAL A 74 -3.41 -16.37 -10.81
C VAL A 74 -2.86 -15.58 -12.01
N ILE A 75 -2.70 -14.27 -11.84
CA ILE A 75 -2.01 -13.44 -12.82
C ILE A 75 -0.51 -13.66 -12.70
N LEU A 76 0.16 -13.89 -13.83
CA LEU A 76 1.62 -13.82 -13.96
C LEU A 76 2.00 -12.61 -14.81
N TRP A 77 3.07 -11.93 -14.43
CA TRP A 77 3.54 -10.70 -15.07
C TRP A 77 5.07 -10.72 -15.29
N THR A 78 5.51 -10.16 -16.42
CA THR A 78 6.90 -9.74 -16.67
C THR A 78 6.93 -8.64 -17.73
N ARG A 79 8.11 -8.07 -18.01
CA ARG A 79 8.33 -7.11 -19.11
C ARG A 79 9.60 -7.46 -19.88
N ILE A 80 9.53 -7.36 -21.20
CA ILE A 80 10.68 -7.49 -22.10
C ILE A 80 11.36 -6.13 -22.26
N THR A 81 12.66 -6.08 -21.96
CA THR A 81 13.53 -4.94 -22.18
C THR A 81 14.60 -5.31 -23.20
N GLU A 82 14.76 -4.45 -24.20
CA GLU A 82 15.79 -4.56 -25.24
C GLU A 82 16.53 -3.22 -25.32
N LEU A 83 17.80 -3.22 -25.70
CA LEU A 83 18.58 -1.98 -25.91
C LEU A 83 17.95 -1.12 -27.02
N GLU A 84 17.54 -1.77 -28.10
CA GLU A 84 16.78 -1.16 -29.19
C GLU A 84 15.54 -2.03 -29.46
N PRO A 85 14.34 -1.58 -29.04
CA PRO A 85 13.12 -2.35 -29.25
C PRO A 85 12.88 -2.63 -30.74
N ARG A 86 12.71 -3.91 -31.09
CA ARG A 86 12.52 -4.33 -32.49
C ARG A 86 11.19 -3.85 -33.06
N ARG A 87 11.12 -3.75 -34.39
CA ARG A 87 9.84 -3.54 -35.10
C ARG A 87 9.05 -4.86 -35.09
N GLY A 88 8.01 -4.95 -34.25
CA GLY A 88 7.15 -6.14 -34.13
C GLY A 88 6.88 -6.50 -32.67
N GLY A 89 6.40 -7.72 -32.41
CA GLY A 89 6.29 -8.26 -31.05
C GLY A 89 7.41 -9.27 -30.74
N VAL A 90 7.67 -9.52 -29.46
CA VAL A 90 8.54 -10.60 -28.99
C VAL A 90 7.68 -11.73 -28.44
N GLU A 91 7.79 -12.93 -29.01
CA GLU A 91 7.11 -14.11 -28.45
C GLU A 91 7.76 -14.49 -27.11
N VAL A 92 6.94 -14.58 -26.07
CA VAL A 92 7.34 -14.98 -24.72
C VAL A 92 6.63 -16.27 -24.36
N THR A 93 7.39 -17.32 -24.06
CA THR A 93 6.85 -18.57 -23.49
C THR A 93 6.78 -18.43 -21.98
N TRP A 94 5.67 -18.81 -21.38
CA TRP A 94 5.51 -18.87 -19.92
C TRP A 94 5.24 -20.31 -19.47
N ARG A 95 5.72 -20.65 -18.28
CA ARG A 95 5.50 -21.96 -17.64
C ARG A 95 5.23 -21.77 -16.16
N ILE A 96 4.39 -22.63 -15.59
CA ILE A 96 4.15 -22.74 -14.15
C ILE A 96 4.27 -24.21 -13.74
N ALA A 97 4.92 -24.46 -12.60
CA ALA A 97 5.31 -25.77 -12.10
C ALA A 97 5.07 -25.91 -10.60
N ARG A 98 5.07 -27.15 -10.11
CA ARG A 98 4.96 -27.44 -8.66
C ARG A 98 6.30 -27.37 -7.92
N ASP A 99 7.42 -27.33 -8.63
CA ASP A 99 8.77 -27.26 -8.07
C ASP A 99 9.57 -26.08 -8.64
N PRO A 100 10.49 -25.49 -7.85
CA PRO A 100 11.26 -24.32 -8.29
C PRO A 100 12.24 -24.63 -9.42
N GLN A 101 12.61 -25.90 -9.63
CA GLN A 101 13.49 -26.31 -10.73
C GLN A 101 12.76 -26.49 -12.07
N MET A 102 11.45 -26.24 -12.14
CA MET A 102 10.62 -26.34 -13.36
C MET A 102 10.57 -27.76 -13.96
N ARG A 103 10.52 -28.81 -13.13
CA ARG A 103 10.45 -30.21 -13.59
C ARG A 103 9.01 -30.71 -13.74
N ASP A 104 8.11 -30.33 -12.84
CA ASP A 104 6.68 -30.68 -12.87
C ASP A 104 5.85 -29.49 -13.38
N ILE A 105 5.93 -29.23 -14.68
CA ILE A 105 5.16 -28.16 -15.34
C ILE A 105 3.69 -28.56 -15.42
N VAL A 106 2.80 -27.75 -14.84
CA VAL A 106 1.36 -28.00 -14.82
C VAL A 106 0.61 -27.21 -15.89
N ARG A 107 1.09 -26.03 -16.27
CA ARG A 107 0.57 -25.23 -17.38
C ARG A 107 1.70 -24.47 -18.08
N SER A 108 1.49 -24.18 -19.37
CA SER A 108 2.40 -23.36 -20.16
C SER A 108 1.66 -22.74 -21.33
N GLY A 109 2.20 -21.65 -21.88
CA GLY A 109 1.65 -21.02 -23.07
C GLY A 109 2.61 -20.00 -23.66
N ARG A 110 2.10 -19.21 -24.61
CA ARG A 110 2.85 -18.18 -25.31
C ARG A 110 2.04 -16.90 -25.42
N GLN A 111 2.72 -15.76 -25.36
CA GLN A 111 2.12 -14.45 -25.54
C GLN A 111 3.15 -13.49 -26.14
N ALA A 112 2.69 -12.59 -27.00
CA ALA A 112 3.56 -11.56 -27.56
C ALA A 112 3.67 -10.38 -26.59
N ALA A 113 4.90 -10.00 -26.25
CA ALA A 113 5.21 -8.67 -25.74
C ALA A 113 5.20 -7.67 -26.90
N VAL A 114 4.47 -6.57 -26.78
CA VAL A 114 4.30 -5.58 -27.85
C VAL A 114 4.42 -4.15 -27.34
N ALA A 115 4.93 -3.24 -28.16
CA ALA A 115 5.10 -1.83 -27.83
C ALA A 115 3.80 -1.15 -27.34
N ALA A 116 2.65 -1.56 -27.87
CA ALA A 116 1.34 -1.03 -27.47
C ALA A 116 0.99 -1.27 -25.99
N ARG A 117 1.68 -2.18 -25.30
CA ARG A 117 1.50 -2.45 -23.85
C ARG A 117 2.82 -2.36 -23.10
N ASP A 118 3.71 -1.49 -23.59
CA ASP A 118 5.05 -1.31 -23.04
C ASP A 118 5.84 -2.61 -22.86
N TRP A 119 5.65 -3.56 -23.78
CA TRP A 119 6.35 -4.83 -23.77
C TRP A 119 6.11 -5.68 -22.51
N THR A 120 5.08 -5.36 -21.75
CA THR A 120 4.61 -6.17 -20.62
C THR A 120 3.91 -7.42 -21.15
N VAL A 121 4.03 -8.51 -20.40
CA VAL A 121 3.33 -9.77 -20.63
C VAL A 121 2.57 -10.10 -19.37
N LYS A 122 1.25 -10.26 -19.52
CA LYS A 122 0.33 -10.66 -18.45
C LYS A 122 -0.43 -11.89 -18.89
N VAL A 123 -0.55 -12.88 -18.01
CA VAL A 123 -1.23 -14.16 -18.26
C VAL A 123 -2.14 -14.44 -17.08
N ASP A 124 -3.40 -14.85 -17.31
CA ASP A 124 -4.30 -15.34 -16.24
C ASP A 124 -4.30 -16.86 -16.27
N VAL A 125 -3.42 -17.50 -15.50
CA VAL A 125 -3.20 -18.94 -15.61
C VAL A 125 -4.32 -19.70 -14.91
N THR A 126 -5.14 -20.45 -15.66
CA THR A 126 -6.32 -21.16 -15.14
C THR A 126 -6.10 -22.64 -14.84
N GLY A 127 -7.05 -23.24 -14.11
CA GLY A 127 -7.09 -24.67 -13.81
C GLY A 127 -6.00 -25.11 -12.84
N LEU A 128 -5.66 -24.27 -11.88
CA LEU A 128 -4.74 -24.56 -10.78
C LEU A 128 -5.51 -25.12 -9.59
N GLU A 129 -4.82 -25.88 -8.73
CA GLU A 129 -5.39 -26.34 -7.45
C GLU A 129 -5.43 -25.18 -6.43
N PRO A 130 -6.45 -25.12 -5.55
CA PRO A 130 -6.57 -24.09 -4.51
C PRO A 130 -5.51 -24.25 -3.42
N ALA A 131 -5.24 -23.16 -2.69
CA ALA A 131 -4.29 -23.12 -1.58
C ALA A 131 -2.94 -23.79 -1.90
N THR A 132 -2.47 -23.66 -3.13
CA THR A 132 -1.29 -24.37 -3.63
C THR A 132 -0.21 -23.39 -4.05
N THR A 133 1.01 -23.64 -3.60
CA THR A 133 2.19 -22.87 -4.02
C THR A 133 2.68 -23.39 -5.37
N TYR A 134 2.95 -22.47 -6.29
CA TYR A 134 3.51 -22.77 -7.60
C TYR A 134 4.72 -21.88 -7.88
N TYR A 135 5.53 -22.30 -8.84
CA TYR A 135 6.68 -21.56 -9.34
C TYR A 135 6.50 -21.28 -10.82
N TYR A 136 6.86 -20.10 -11.30
CA TYR A 136 6.68 -19.72 -12.69
C TYR A 136 7.92 -19.07 -13.30
N ARG A 137 8.07 -19.19 -14.63
CA ARG A 137 9.20 -18.64 -15.37
C ARG A 137 8.81 -18.28 -16.80
N PHE A 138 9.43 -17.24 -17.33
CA PHE A 138 9.29 -16.80 -18.71
C PHE A 138 10.55 -17.11 -19.53
N GLU A 139 10.39 -17.24 -20.84
CA GLU A 139 11.45 -17.48 -21.81
C GLU A 139 11.20 -16.64 -23.06
N ALA A 140 12.21 -15.87 -23.45
CA ALA A 140 12.18 -15.03 -24.64
C ALA A 140 13.60 -14.76 -25.12
N LEU A 141 13.79 -14.61 -26.42
CA LEU A 141 15.07 -14.24 -27.03
C LEU A 141 16.25 -15.14 -26.59
N GLY A 142 16.01 -16.41 -26.28
CA GLY A 142 17.04 -17.36 -25.85
C GLY A 142 17.47 -17.27 -24.37
N ALA A 143 16.82 -16.45 -23.55
CA ALA A 143 17.04 -16.36 -22.11
C ALA A 143 15.79 -16.72 -21.29
N HIS A 144 16.00 -16.99 -20.01
CA HIS A 144 14.94 -17.19 -19.03
C HIS A 144 14.89 -16.05 -18.02
N SER A 145 13.68 -15.74 -17.54
CA SER A 145 13.52 -14.87 -16.38
C SER A 145 14.03 -15.56 -15.12
N ILE A 146 14.20 -14.79 -14.04
CA ILE A 146 14.20 -15.35 -12.68
C ILE A 146 12.93 -16.20 -12.45
N THR A 147 13.02 -17.22 -11.59
CA THR A 147 11.87 -18.06 -11.23
C THR A 147 11.05 -17.37 -10.14
N GLY A 148 9.81 -16.99 -10.44
CA GLY A 148 8.87 -16.49 -9.45
C GLY A 148 8.17 -17.61 -8.68
N ARG A 149 7.62 -17.27 -7.52
CA ARG A 149 6.74 -18.09 -6.68
C ARG A 149 5.41 -17.37 -6.52
N THR A 150 4.34 -18.14 -6.48
CA THR A 150 2.99 -17.63 -6.30
C THR A 150 2.15 -18.63 -5.51
N ARG A 151 0.92 -18.25 -5.15
CA ARG A 151 -0.01 -19.10 -4.42
C ARG A 151 -1.44 -18.78 -4.82
N THR A 152 -2.24 -19.82 -5.06
CA THR A 152 -3.69 -19.70 -5.29
C THR A 152 -4.43 -19.51 -3.98
N ALA A 153 -5.55 -18.78 -4.03
CA ALA A 153 -6.40 -18.57 -2.87
C ALA A 153 -7.00 -19.91 -2.37
N PRO A 154 -7.36 -20.03 -1.09
CA PRO A 154 -8.08 -21.20 -0.60
C PRO A 154 -9.54 -21.21 -1.11
N ALA A 155 -10.05 -22.39 -1.45
CA ALA A 155 -11.47 -22.61 -1.75
C ALA A 155 -12.28 -23.09 -0.53
N ALA A 156 -11.59 -23.69 0.45
CA ALA A 156 -12.16 -24.24 1.68
C ALA A 156 -11.66 -23.46 2.90
N MET A 157 -12.20 -23.76 4.08
CA MET A 157 -11.79 -23.11 5.32
C MET A 157 -10.30 -23.35 5.58
N ALA A 158 -9.52 -22.26 5.63
CA ALA A 158 -8.12 -22.31 6.01
C ALA A 158 -7.99 -22.20 7.53
N GLY A 159 -6.96 -22.84 8.11
CA GLY A 159 -6.63 -22.66 9.53
C GLY A 159 -6.04 -21.27 9.82
N GLU A 160 -5.39 -20.67 8.82
CA GLU A 160 -4.83 -19.33 8.89
C GLU A 160 -4.66 -18.75 7.48
N VAL A 161 -4.89 -17.44 7.33
CA VAL A 161 -4.43 -16.64 6.20
C VAL A 161 -3.54 -15.52 6.74
N ARG A 162 -2.36 -15.32 6.13
CA ARG A 162 -1.40 -14.29 6.52
C ARG A 162 -1.17 -13.32 5.38
N VAL A 163 -1.48 -12.06 5.63
CA VAL A 163 -1.43 -10.99 4.64
C VAL A 163 -0.44 -9.95 5.09
N ALA A 164 0.55 -9.62 4.25
CA ALA A 164 1.36 -8.42 4.47
C ALA A 164 0.65 -7.19 3.89
N VAL A 165 0.80 -6.05 4.54
CA VAL A 165 0.14 -4.79 4.17
C VAL A 165 1.19 -3.71 4.03
N LEU A 166 1.20 -3.01 2.90
CA LEU A 166 2.14 -1.95 2.58
C LEU A 166 1.40 -0.72 2.04
N ALA A 167 2.02 0.45 2.18
CA ALA A 167 1.59 1.70 1.55
C ALA A 167 2.79 2.62 1.32
N CYS A 168 2.62 3.62 0.45
CA CYS A 168 3.52 4.79 0.36
C CYS A 168 4.98 4.38 0.15
N SER A 169 5.22 3.72 -0.99
CA SER A 169 6.51 3.18 -1.40
C SER A 169 7.37 4.23 -2.10
N SER A 170 7.87 5.24 -1.38
CA SER A 170 8.80 6.20 -1.99
C SER A 170 10.16 5.55 -2.26
N TYR A 171 10.55 5.54 -3.55
CA TYR A 171 11.84 5.01 -4.01
C TYR A 171 13.02 5.77 -3.43
N TRP A 172 12.88 7.08 -3.32
CA TRP A 172 13.97 7.97 -2.98
C TRP A 172 14.15 8.19 -1.48
N SER A 173 13.14 7.89 -0.66
CA SER A 173 13.17 8.14 0.78
C SER A 173 13.72 6.97 1.61
N SER A 174 13.95 5.78 1.03
CA SER A 174 14.25 4.56 1.80
C SER A 174 15.26 3.67 1.09
N TYR A 175 15.94 2.77 1.80
CA TYR A 175 16.67 1.63 1.23
C TYR A 175 15.82 0.36 1.11
N TRP A 176 14.53 0.41 1.47
CA TRP A 176 13.58 -0.70 1.37
C TRP A 176 14.07 -2.03 1.94
N SER A 177 14.86 -1.98 3.02
CA SER A 177 15.26 -3.17 3.80
C SER A 177 14.03 -4.01 4.21
N GLY A 178 12.90 -3.35 4.54
CA GLY A 178 11.62 -4.00 4.81
C GLY A 178 11.09 -4.88 3.68
N LEU A 179 11.24 -4.48 2.41
CA LEU A 179 10.86 -5.33 1.27
C LEU A 179 11.78 -6.56 1.16
N GLY A 180 13.05 -6.42 1.55
CA GLY A 180 13.99 -7.54 1.62
C GLY A 180 13.58 -8.58 2.67
N HIS A 181 13.20 -8.12 3.87
CA HIS A 181 12.66 -8.98 4.93
C HIS A 181 11.33 -9.61 4.51
N LEU A 182 10.44 -8.85 3.88
CA LEU A 182 9.18 -9.36 3.34
C LEU A 182 9.40 -10.47 2.30
N ALA A 183 10.41 -10.33 1.44
CA ALA A 183 10.80 -11.36 0.49
C ALA A 183 11.37 -12.62 1.15
N ALA A 184 12.02 -12.49 2.31
CA ALA A 184 12.52 -13.62 3.10
C ALA A 184 11.41 -14.38 3.85
N ARG A 185 10.25 -13.74 4.09
CA ARG A 185 9.08 -14.39 4.71
C ARG A 185 8.46 -15.37 3.74
N ASN A 186 8.55 -16.66 4.05
CA ASN A 186 8.03 -17.73 3.18
C ASN A 186 6.61 -18.19 3.57
N ASP A 187 6.07 -17.57 4.61
CA ASP A 187 4.85 -17.95 5.32
C ASP A 187 3.66 -17.03 5.04
N LEU A 188 3.76 -16.10 4.09
CA LEU A 188 2.67 -15.22 3.65
C LEU A 188 1.83 -15.85 2.52
N ASP A 189 0.53 -15.51 2.48
CA ASP A 189 -0.38 -15.87 1.38
C ASP A 189 -0.44 -14.81 0.30
N LEU A 190 -0.40 -13.54 0.72
CA LEU A 190 -0.71 -12.39 -0.11
C LEU A 190 0.02 -11.16 0.42
N VAL A 191 0.42 -10.29 -0.49
CA VAL A 191 0.82 -8.91 -0.19
C VAL A 191 -0.29 -7.97 -0.66
N ILE A 192 -0.76 -7.11 0.21
CA ILE A 192 -1.69 -6.02 -0.10
C ILE A 192 -0.90 -4.71 -0.15
N HIS A 193 -1.17 -3.90 -1.17
CA HIS A 193 -0.67 -2.53 -1.25
C HIS A 193 -1.85 -1.55 -1.29
N CYS A 194 -1.89 -0.62 -0.33
CA CYS A 194 -2.98 0.32 -0.13
C CYS A 194 -2.97 1.50 -1.11
N GLY A 195 -1.88 1.67 -1.86
CA GLY A 195 -1.71 2.74 -2.84
C GLY A 195 -0.45 3.55 -2.55
N ASP A 196 -0.15 4.50 -3.44
CA ASP A 196 1.17 5.11 -3.60
C ASP A 196 2.23 4.03 -3.84
N TYR A 197 1.93 3.14 -4.79
CA TYR A 197 2.88 2.12 -5.22
C TYR A 197 4.08 2.77 -5.90
N ILE A 198 3.83 3.82 -6.67
CA ILE A 198 4.83 4.75 -7.21
C ILE A 198 4.60 6.17 -6.70
N TYR A 199 5.61 7.03 -6.86
CA TYR A 199 5.50 8.48 -6.68
C TYR A 199 5.74 9.21 -8.01
N ASP A 200 4.98 10.27 -8.25
CA ASP A 200 5.03 11.19 -9.39
C ASP A 200 6.26 12.08 -9.37
N PHE A 201 6.63 12.65 -8.23
CA PHE A 201 7.77 13.56 -8.09
C PHE A 201 8.70 13.24 -6.91
N VAL A 202 9.90 13.84 -6.95
CA VAL A 202 10.88 13.89 -5.86
C VAL A 202 10.57 15.08 -4.95
N ASP A 203 10.38 14.82 -3.67
CA ASP A 203 10.19 15.81 -2.58
C ASP A 203 11.56 16.38 -2.15
N GLU A 204 11.58 17.62 -1.65
CA GLU A 204 12.79 18.30 -1.15
C GLU A 204 13.44 17.59 0.05
N ASP A 205 12.66 16.83 0.82
CA ASP A 205 13.11 16.11 2.01
C ASP A 205 13.62 14.69 1.73
N GLU A 206 13.69 14.26 0.47
CA GLU A 206 14.21 12.94 0.09
C GLU A 206 15.74 12.85 0.19
N THR A 207 16.23 11.82 0.90
CA THR A 207 17.66 11.75 1.28
C THR A 207 18.39 10.48 0.87
N VAL A 208 17.72 9.47 0.27
CA VAL A 208 18.32 8.14 0.06
C VAL A 208 18.77 7.90 -1.38
N ARG A 209 17.83 7.80 -2.34
CA ARG A 209 18.11 7.25 -3.69
C ARG A 209 18.04 8.25 -4.84
N ALA A 210 18.36 9.51 -4.58
CA ALA A 210 18.60 10.50 -5.63
C ALA A 210 19.90 10.17 -6.41
N ARG A 211 19.94 9.13 -7.30
CA ARG A 211 21.03 8.59 -8.20
C ARG A 211 22.51 8.78 -7.76
N ARG A 212 22.76 9.23 -6.53
CA ARG A 212 23.92 9.99 -6.02
C ARG A 212 24.34 11.20 -6.86
N GLY A 213 24.11 12.40 -6.31
CA GLY A 213 24.77 13.65 -6.73
C GLY A 213 24.06 14.44 -7.83
N ARG A 214 22.87 14.01 -8.26
CA ARG A 214 21.99 14.76 -9.15
C ARG A 214 20.71 15.13 -8.41
N ALA A 215 20.36 16.41 -8.48
CA ALA A 215 19.03 16.97 -8.15
C ALA A 215 18.50 17.73 -9.39
N ASP A 216 18.93 17.27 -10.57
CA ASP A 216 18.65 17.94 -11.83
C ASP A 216 17.27 17.53 -12.32
N THR A 217 16.32 18.46 -12.26
CA THR A 217 14.95 18.24 -12.75
C THR A 217 14.87 18.11 -14.27
N ALA A 218 15.97 18.28 -15.02
CA ALA A 218 16.05 17.84 -16.41
C ALA A 218 16.06 16.30 -16.55
N ASP A 219 16.52 15.59 -15.52
CA ASP A 219 16.39 14.13 -15.43
C ASP A 219 14.93 13.78 -15.08
N VAL A 220 14.30 12.97 -15.94
CA VAL A 220 12.93 12.50 -15.78
C VAL A 220 12.70 11.76 -14.46
N ASP A 221 13.73 11.12 -13.92
CA ASP A 221 13.61 10.39 -12.66
C ASP A 221 13.53 11.35 -11.44
N TYR A 222 13.69 12.66 -11.63
CA TYR A 222 13.78 13.69 -10.57
C TYR A 222 12.74 14.79 -10.65
N ARG A 223 11.74 14.59 -11.49
CA ARG A 223 10.62 15.49 -11.63
C ARG A 223 9.36 14.71 -11.88
N ASP A 224 8.26 15.42 -11.79
CA ASP A 224 6.97 14.94 -12.29
C ASP A 224 7.04 14.50 -13.76
N TRP A 225 6.18 13.56 -14.14
CA TRP A 225 6.10 13.04 -15.50
C TRP A 225 5.34 13.99 -16.44
N LEU A 226 5.70 13.98 -17.71
CA LEU A 226 5.08 14.81 -18.75
C LEU A 226 4.20 14.00 -19.69
N ASN A 227 4.33 12.68 -19.73
CA ASN A 227 3.62 11.83 -20.69
C ASN A 227 3.68 10.34 -20.28
N LEU A 228 2.91 9.51 -20.99
CA LEU A 228 2.82 8.06 -20.76
C LEU A 228 4.18 7.33 -20.76
N ALA A 229 5.15 7.74 -21.58
CA ALA A 229 6.45 7.07 -21.61
C ALA A 229 7.22 7.30 -20.31
N GLU A 230 7.10 8.48 -19.72
CA GLU A 230 7.71 8.82 -18.44
C GLU A 230 6.99 8.15 -17.26
N ILE A 231 5.66 8.05 -17.30
CA ILE A 231 4.88 7.26 -16.33
C ILE A 231 5.36 5.79 -16.34
N ARG A 232 5.54 5.18 -17.53
CA ARG A 232 6.07 3.82 -17.66
C ARG A 232 7.51 3.69 -17.17
N ARG A 233 8.35 4.70 -17.43
CA ARG A 233 9.71 4.76 -16.87
C ARG A 233 9.69 4.83 -15.34
N ARG A 234 8.73 5.53 -14.73
CA ARG A 234 8.59 5.55 -13.27
C ARG A 234 8.35 4.16 -12.70
N TYR A 235 7.44 3.37 -13.30
CA TYR A 235 7.28 1.98 -12.91
C TYR A 235 8.56 1.15 -13.11
N ALA A 236 9.29 1.38 -14.21
CA ALA A 236 10.59 0.74 -14.44
C ALA A 236 11.60 1.06 -13.32
N LEU A 237 11.66 2.32 -12.87
CA LEU A 237 12.53 2.77 -11.78
C LEU A 237 12.19 2.08 -10.45
N TRP A 238 10.91 1.92 -10.13
CA TRP A 238 10.53 1.16 -8.94
C TRP A 238 10.95 -0.31 -9.09
N ARG A 239 10.65 -0.89 -10.25
CA ARG A 239 10.98 -2.27 -10.60
C ARG A 239 12.47 -2.53 -10.84
N SER A 240 13.34 -1.52 -10.76
CA SER A 240 14.78 -1.74 -10.76
C SER A 240 15.34 -1.99 -9.36
N GLU A 241 14.56 -1.76 -8.30
CA GLU A 241 15.02 -1.96 -6.94
C GLU A 241 15.00 -3.46 -6.54
N PRO A 242 16.14 -4.02 -6.08
CA PRO A 242 16.28 -5.47 -5.83
C PRO A 242 15.35 -6.04 -4.76
N ASN A 243 15.09 -5.30 -3.69
CA ASN A 243 14.21 -5.74 -2.61
C ASN A 243 12.75 -5.77 -3.08
N LEU A 244 12.29 -4.76 -3.84
CA LEU A 244 10.95 -4.75 -4.44
C LEU A 244 10.80 -5.87 -5.46
N LEU A 245 11.79 -6.03 -6.35
CA LEU A 245 11.85 -7.16 -7.29
C LEU A 245 11.72 -8.49 -6.56
N ARG A 246 12.42 -8.64 -5.42
CA ARG A 246 12.37 -9.86 -4.63
C ARG A 246 11.04 -10.11 -3.96
N ALA A 247 10.42 -9.09 -3.40
CA ALA A 247 9.11 -9.21 -2.78
C ALA A 247 8.03 -9.61 -3.81
N HIS A 248 8.10 -9.08 -5.04
CA HIS A 248 7.23 -9.47 -6.15
C HIS A 248 7.52 -10.86 -6.72
N GLN A 249 8.79 -11.27 -6.71
CA GLN A 249 9.17 -12.62 -7.10
C GLN A 249 8.62 -13.67 -6.15
N GLN A 250 8.55 -13.37 -4.84
CA GLN A 250 8.24 -14.34 -3.81
C GLN A 250 6.72 -14.56 -3.59
N HIS A 251 5.91 -13.53 -3.76
CA HIS A 251 4.51 -13.48 -3.31
C HIS A 251 3.54 -13.03 -4.40
N PRO A 252 2.26 -13.44 -4.36
CA PRO A 252 1.21 -12.76 -5.11
C PRO A 252 0.82 -11.43 -4.44
N TRP A 253 0.44 -10.44 -5.26
CA TRP A 253 0.07 -9.09 -4.80
C TRP A 253 -1.38 -8.75 -5.14
N PHE A 254 -2.01 -7.93 -4.29
CA PHE A 254 -3.30 -7.29 -4.49
C PHE A 254 -3.14 -5.78 -4.28
N ILE A 255 -3.21 -5.01 -5.37
CA ILE A 255 -2.87 -3.59 -5.39
C ILE A 255 -4.10 -2.77 -5.77
N VAL A 256 -4.30 -1.65 -5.06
CA VAL A 256 -5.12 -0.51 -5.48
C VAL A 256 -4.21 0.71 -5.64
N TRP A 257 -4.64 1.69 -6.43
CA TRP A 257 -3.92 2.97 -6.55
C TRP A 257 -4.30 3.93 -5.43
N ASP A 258 -3.44 4.92 -5.19
CA ASP A 258 -3.77 6.17 -4.51
C ASP A 258 -3.32 7.40 -5.34
N ASN A 259 -3.25 8.60 -4.76
CA ASN A 259 -3.09 9.85 -5.47
C ASN A 259 -1.80 9.90 -6.30
N HIS A 260 -0.68 9.41 -5.76
CA HIS A 260 0.59 9.45 -6.48
C HIS A 260 0.69 8.42 -7.60
N ASP A 261 -0.21 7.44 -7.68
CA ASP A 261 -0.24 6.47 -8.78
C ASP A 261 -0.97 7.00 -10.02
N ILE A 262 -1.87 7.99 -9.83
CA ILE A 262 -2.80 8.46 -10.87
C ILE A 262 -2.74 9.96 -11.17
N ASP A 263 -1.76 10.70 -10.66
CA ASP A 263 -1.67 12.15 -10.92
C ASP A 263 -1.47 12.46 -12.42
N GLU A 264 -2.34 13.32 -12.94
CA GLU A 264 -2.31 13.81 -14.32
C GLU A 264 -1.60 15.17 -14.45
N GLY A 265 -1.28 15.80 -13.31
CA GLY A 265 -0.67 17.10 -13.22
C GLY A 265 0.82 17.15 -13.55
N PHE A 266 1.36 18.37 -13.48
CA PHE A 266 2.79 18.61 -13.38
C PHE A 266 3.00 19.57 -12.20
N GLY A 267 3.10 19.00 -11.01
CA GLY A 267 3.09 19.67 -9.71
C GLY A 267 4.44 19.71 -9.02
N ASN A 268 5.54 19.61 -9.77
CA ASN A 268 6.89 19.37 -9.25
C ASN A 268 7.25 20.21 -8.02
N GLU A 269 7.70 19.56 -6.95
CA GLU A 269 8.08 20.25 -5.72
C GLU A 269 9.47 20.90 -5.81
N LEU A 270 10.42 20.23 -6.46
CA LEU A 270 11.72 20.80 -6.75
C LEU A 270 11.62 21.92 -7.80
N PRO A 271 12.36 23.04 -7.64
CA PRO A 271 12.43 24.08 -8.66
C PRO A 271 12.85 23.51 -10.01
N THR A 272 12.07 23.81 -11.05
CA THR A 272 12.32 23.34 -12.41
C THR A 272 12.12 24.44 -13.43
N GLY A 273 12.92 24.41 -14.49
CA GLY A 273 12.77 25.27 -15.67
C GLY A 273 11.80 24.70 -16.71
N ILE A 274 11.23 23.51 -16.47
CA ILE A 274 10.30 22.85 -17.37
C ILE A 274 8.92 23.50 -17.24
N ASP A 275 8.33 23.83 -18.39
CA ASP A 275 6.95 24.31 -18.46
C ASP A 275 5.97 23.15 -18.24
N GLY A 276 5.33 23.10 -17.07
CA GLY A 276 4.32 22.08 -16.77
C GLY A 276 3.13 22.09 -17.72
N GLY A 277 2.84 23.21 -18.39
CA GLY A 277 1.82 23.28 -19.44
C GLY A 277 2.14 22.45 -20.69
N SER A 278 3.38 21.95 -20.81
CA SER A 278 3.78 20.99 -21.84
C SER A 278 3.41 19.53 -21.51
N SER A 279 2.94 19.24 -20.29
CA SER A 279 2.49 17.91 -19.93
C SER A 279 1.31 17.48 -20.81
N THR A 280 1.40 16.24 -21.27
CA THR A 280 0.37 15.53 -22.04
C THR A 280 -0.15 14.32 -21.28
N ALA A 281 0.28 14.14 -20.02
CA ALA A 281 -0.23 13.10 -19.16
C ALA A 281 -1.74 13.30 -18.94
N THR A 282 -2.46 12.18 -18.85
CA THR A 282 -3.89 12.17 -18.59
C THR A 282 -4.19 11.07 -17.58
N LEU A 283 -5.34 11.17 -16.89
CA LEU A 283 -5.83 10.05 -16.07
C LEU A 283 -5.91 8.72 -16.85
N ALA A 284 -6.15 8.76 -18.17
CA ALA A 284 -6.16 7.55 -18.99
C ALA A 284 -4.75 6.95 -19.16
N ASP A 285 -3.71 7.78 -19.19
CA ASP A 285 -2.32 7.31 -19.29
C ASP A 285 -1.83 6.71 -17.98
N THR A 286 -2.13 7.34 -16.84
CA THR A 286 -1.71 6.84 -15.52
C THR A 286 -2.42 5.54 -15.17
N THR A 287 -3.74 5.48 -15.32
CA THR A 287 -4.52 4.25 -15.09
C THR A 287 -4.11 3.13 -16.05
N ARG A 288 -3.82 3.45 -17.33
CA ARG A 288 -3.28 2.46 -18.27
C ARG A 288 -1.93 1.90 -17.80
N ALA A 289 -1.00 2.76 -17.40
CA ALA A 289 0.31 2.32 -16.93
C ALA A 289 0.19 1.43 -15.69
N PHE A 290 -0.72 1.75 -14.77
CA PHE A 290 -1.04 0.90 -13.61
C PHE A 290 -1.43 -0.52 -14.04
N TRP A 291 -2.36 -0.68 -14.99
CA TRP A 291 -2.77 -2.01 -15.46
C TRP A 291 -1.68 -2.74 -16.24
N GLU A 292 -0.82 -2.02 -16.96
CA GLU A 292 0.32 -2.59 -17.67
C GLU A 292 1.37 -3.14 -16.69
N TRP A 293 1.67 -2.40 -15.62
CA TRP A 293 2.83 -2.67 -14.76
C TRP A 293 2.54 -3.39 -13.43
N THR A 294 1.28 -3.45 -13.00
CA THR A 294 0.89 -4.21 -11.80
C THR A 294 0.35 -5.61 -12.18
N PRO A 295 0.50 -6.64 -11.34
CA PRO A 295 -0.05 -7.97 -11.60
C PRO A 295 -1.56 -8.08 -11.28
N SER A 296 -2.34 -7.02 -11.58
CA SER A 296 -3.78 -6.91 -11.28
C SER A 296 -4.65 -7.46 -12.41
N ARG A 297 -5.79 -8.09 -12.06
CA ARG A 297 -6.80 -8.60 -12.99
C ARG A 297 -7.91 -7.56 -13.19
N PRO A 298 -8.29 -7.27 -14.45
CA PRO A 298 -9.34 -6.28 -14.72
C PRO A 298 -10.71 -6.80 -14.30
N VAL A 299 -11.63 -5.86 -14.12
CA VAL A 299 -13.05 -6.12 -13.83
C VAL A 299 -13.93 -5.86 -15.05
N LEU A 300 -15.18 -6.32 -14.96
CA LEU A 300 -16.23 -5.94 -15.91
C LEU A 300 -16.49 -4.43 -15.83
N ALA A 301 -16.73 -3.79 -16.97
CA ALA A 301 -17.07 -2.36 -17.04
C ALA A 301 -18.49 -2.03 -16.54
N ASP A 302 -19.24 -3.02 -16.07
CA ASP A 302 -20.61 -2.85 -15.57
C ASP A 302 -20.67 -2.28 -14.14
N GLY A 303 -19.51 -2.07 -13.50
CA GLY A 303 -19.42 -1.56 -12.15
C GLY A 303 -19.69 -2.60 -11.06
N SER A 304 -19.80 -3.88 -11.41
CA SER A 304 -20.04 -4.95 -10.44
C SER A 304 -18.81 -5.35 -9.61
N GLY A 305 -17.64 -4.77 -9.89
CA GLY A 305 -16.37 -5.17 -9.27
C GLY A 305 -15.96 -6.63 -9.54
N ARG A 306 -16.71 -7.34 -10.39
CA ARG A 306 -16.42 -8.74 -10.74
C ARG A 306 -15.29 -8.80 -11.74
N PHE A 307 -14.37 -9.74 -11.53
CA PHE A 307 -13.30 -10.00 -12.47
C PHE A 307 -13.82 -10.33 -13.87
N LEU A 308 -13.16 -9.76 -14.88
CA LEU A 308 -13.28 -10.18 -16.27
C LEU A 308 -12.44 -11.46 -16.45
N LEU A 309 -13.10 -12.61 -16.38
CA LEU A 309 -12.46 -13.92 -16.51
C LEU A 309 -12.50 -14.40 -17.96
N VAL A 310 -11.37 -14.93 -18.43
CA VAL A 310 -11.25 -15.61 -19.73
C VAL A 310 -10.60 -16.97 -19.53
N ASP A 311 -11.14 -18.00 -20.17
CA ASP A 311 -10.74 -19.39 -19.91
C ASP A 311 -9.54 -19.87 -20.75
N ASP A 312 -9.19 -19.13 -21.81
CA ASP A 312 -8.05 -19.42 -22.69
C ASP A 312 -6.70 -18.95 -22.13
N GLY A 313 -6.70 -18.42 -20.90
CA GLY A 313 -5.51 -18.04 -20.14
C GLY A 313 -4.83 -16.74 -20.58
N ARG A 314 -5.35 -16.05 -21.60
CA ARG A 314 -4.84 -14.74 -22.01
C ARG A 314 -5.21 -13.69 -20.97
N TYR A 315 -4.44 -12.60 -20.89
CA TYR A 315 -4.88 -11.44 -20.13
C TYR A 315 -5.84 -10.58 -20.97
N PRO A 316 -7.09 -10.37 -20.51
CA PRO A 316 -8.01 -9.47 -21.18
C PRO A 316 -7.60 -8.02 -20.91
N GLU A 317 -7.78 -7.13 -21.89
CA GLU A 317 -7.60 -5.70 -21.62
C GLU A 317 -8.69 -5.20 -20.66
N PRO A 318 -8.36 -4.27 -19.75
CA PRO A 318 -9.37 -3.58 -18.96
C PRO A 318 -10.39 -2.91 -19.90
N PRO A 319 -11.68 -3.28 -19.84
CA PRO A 319 -12.70 -2.61 -20.64
C PRO A 319 -12.96 -1.17 -20.17
N ASP A 320 -12.68 -0.90 -18.90
CA ASP A 320 -12.58 0.44 -18.31
C ASP A 320 -11.36 0.45 -17.36
N ALA A 321 -10.33 1.22 -17.72
CA ALA A 321 -9.10 1.31 -16.94
C ALA A 321 -9.27 2.09 -15.62
N LYS A 322 -10.39 2.79 -15.44
CA LYS A 322 -10.69 3.60 -14.25
C LYS A 322 -11.34 2.83 -13.11
N LEU A 323 -11.62 1.53 -13.29
CA LEU A 323 -12.28 0.70 -12.28
C LEU A 323 -11.28 -0.23 -11.58
N VAL A 324 -10.76 0.17 -10.42
CA VAL A 324 -9.83 -0.67 -9.62
C VAL A 324 -10.50 -1.51 -8.53
N TYR A 325 -11.67 -1.08 -8.04
CA TYR A 325 -12.32 -1.75 -6.92
C TYR A 325 -12.80 -3.15 -7.31
N ARG A 326 -12.54 -4.13 -6.44
CA ARG A 326 -12.82 -5.55 -6.69
C ARG A 326 -12.73 -6.38 -5.42
N ALA A 327 -13.26 -7.60 -5.47
CA ALA A 327 -13.23 -8.56 -4.36
C ALA A 327 -12.39 -9.80 -4.68
N LEU A 328 -11.63 -10.30 -3.69
CA LEU A 328 -10.92 -11.58 -3.74
C LEU A 328 -11.47 -12.51 -2.65
N PRO A 329 -12.14 -13.61 -3.03
CA PRO A 329 -12.57 -14.62 -2.08
C PRO A 329 -11.41 -15.51 -1.64
N TYR A 330 -11.24 -15.69 -0.33
CA TYR A 330 -10.25 -16.55 0.31
C TYR A 330 -10.96 -17.62 1.17
N GLY A 331 -11.87 -18.33 0.51
CA GLY A 331 -12.68 -19.38 1.11
C GLY A 331 -13.59 -18.85 2.22
N PRO A 332 -14.14 -19.76 3.06
CA PRO A 332 -15.00 -19.39 4.18
C PRO A 332 -14.33 -18.60 5.30
N LEU A 333 -12.99 -18.49 5.32
CA LEU A 333 -12.30 -17.73 6.36
C LEU A 333 -12.33 -16.23 6.09
N LEU A 334 -12.14 -15.82 4.84
CA LEU A 334 -11.83 -14.43 4.51
C LEU A 334 -12.39 -14.04 3.14
N ASP A 335 -13.03 -12.87 3.07
CA ASP A 335 -13.20 -12.12 1.83
C ASP A 335 -12.36 -10.85 1.90
N ILE A 336 -11.65 -10.52 0.82
CA ILE A 336 -10.82 -9.31 0.71
C ILE A 336 -11.46 -8.36 -0.30
N TYR A 337 -11.50 -7.06 0.01
CA TYR A 337 -12.06 -6.02 -0.85
C TYR A 337 -11.02 -4.94 -1.09
N GLY A 338 -10.82 -4.53 -2.34
CA GLY A 338 -10.13 -3.28 -2.67
C GLY A 338 -11.16 -2.23 -3.03
N VAL A 339 -11.10 -1.07 -2.40
CA VAL A 339 -11.96 0.08 -2.70
C VAL A 339 -11.17 1.16 -3.42
N ASP A 340 -11.87 2.14 -4.00
CA ASP A 340 -11.28 3.35 -4.57
C ASP A 340 -11.81 4.57 -3.83
N THR A 341 -10.92 5.30 -3.15
CA THR A 341 -11.23 6.60 -2.52
C THR A 341 -10.49 7.76 -3.17
N GLN A 342 -9.97 7.57 -4.40
CA GLN A 342 -9.10 8.53 -5.05
C GLN A 342 -9.71 9.05 -6.36
N ILE A 343 -10.17 8.17 -7.24
CA ILE A 343 -10.56 8.59 -8.60
C ILE A 343 -11.81 9.50 -8.62
N GLY A 344 -12.65 9.40 -7.58
CA GLY A 344 -13.85 10.22 -7.40
C GLY A 344 -13.59 11.62 -6.85
N LEU A 345 -12.35 11.96 -6.48
CA LEU A 345 -12.02 13.27 -5.95
C LEU A 345 -12.12 14.38 -7.02
N PRO A 346 -12.46 15.62 -6.62
CA PRO A 346 -12.39 16.76 -7.52
C PRO A 346 -10.99 16.90 -8.14
N GLY A 347 -10.94 17.11 -9.46
CA GLY A 347 -9.69 17.22 -10.23
C GLY A 347 -9.64 16.24 -11.40
N HIS A 348 -10.06 14.99 -11.18
CA HIS A 348 -10.00 13.88 -12.15
C HIS A 348 -11.05 13.92 -13.28
N GLY A 349 -11.79 15.01 -13.39
CA GLY A 349 -12.89 15.17 -14.35
C GLY A 349 -13.98 14.10 -14.25
N GLN A 350 -14.13 13.43 -13.10
CA GLN A 350 -15.18 12.45 -12.84
C GLN A 350 -16.32 13.10 -12.05
N GLU A 351 -17.56 12.87 -12.46
CA GLU A 351 -18.75 13.24 -11.68
C GLU A 351 -19.21 12.05 -10.84
N MET A 352 -19.22 12.21 -9.52
CA MET A 352 -19.68 11.17 -8.59
C MET A 352 -21.18 11.30 -8.31
N ASP A 353 -21.93 10.22 -8.58
CA ASP A 353 -23.32 10.09 -8.15
C ASP A 353 -23.39 9.93 -6.63
N ALA A 354 -23.78 10.99 -5.92
CA ALA A 354 -23.96 10.99 -4.47
C ALA A 354 -25.42 10.73 -4.03
N SER A 355 -26.31 10.26 -4.91
CA SER A 355 -27.75 10.14 -4.62
C SER A 355 -28.15 9.14 -3.52
N HIS A 356 -27.20 8.37 -3.00
CA HIS A 356 -27.40 7.51 -1.82
C HIS A 356 -27.23 8.26 -0.49
N LEU A 357 -26.78 9.51 -0.54
CA LEU A 357 -26.54 10.38 0.61
C LEU A 357 -27.59 11.49 0.72
N PRO A 358 -27.67 12.22 1.85
CA PRO A 358 -28.48 13.43 1.95
C PRO A 358 -28.15 14.45 0.86
N GLU A 359 -29.15 15.22 0.44
CA GLU A 359 -29.00 16.22 -0.61
C GLU A 359 -27.84 17.19 -0.31
N GLY A 360 -26.91 17.32 -1.27
CA GLY A 360 -25.74 18.19 -1.17
C GLY A 360 -24.52 17.59 -0.47
N ALA A 361 -24.61 16.39 0.10
CA ALA A 361 -23.44 15.71 0.67
C ALA A 361 -22.51 15.17 -0.43
N PRO A 362 -21.18 15.39 -0.34
CA PRO A 362 -20.23 14.81 -1.27
C PRO A 362 -20.05 13.31 -1.01
N SER A 363 -19.62 12.56 -2.03
CA SER A 363 -19.38 11.12 -1.97
C SER A 363 -18.00 10.78 -2.52
N LEU A 364 -17.23 10.02 -1.76
CA LEU A 364 -15.88 9.54 -2.06
C LEU A 364 -15.94 8.23 -2.87
N PHE A 365 -16.88 7.34 -2.55
CA PHE A 365 -17.08 6.10 -3.29
C PHE A 365 -17.94 6.30 -4.56
N GLY A 366 -18.83 7.28 -4.54
CA GLY A 366 -19.97 7.29 -5.44
C GLY A 366 -20.97 6.17 -5.12
N ARG A 367 -22.22 6.35 -5.53
CA ARG A 367 -23.31 5.40 -5.27
C ARG A 367 -23.02 3.99 -5.76
N ARG A 368 -22.43 3.88 -6.95
CA ARG A 368 -22.13 2.59 -7.58
C ARG A 368 -21.19 1.73 -6.71
N GLN A 369 -20.05 2.29 -6.29
CA GLN A 369 -19.13 1.56 -5.42
C GLN A 369 -19.70 1.38 -4.02
N PHE A 370 -20.43 2.37 -3.48
CA PHE A 370 -21.09 2.24 -2.18
C PHE A 370 -22.07 1.04 -2.14
N GLU A 371 -22.97 0.94 -3.11
CA GLU A 371 -23.95 -0.16 -3.21
C GLU A 371 -23.27 -1.51 -3.45
N TRP A 372 -22.23 -1.55 -4.30
CA TRP A 372 -21.43 -2.75 -4.51
C TRP A 372 -20.75 -3.20 -3.21
N PHE A 373 -19.97 -2.31 -2.59
CA PHE A 373 -19.15 -2.64 -1.43
C PHE A 373 -20.00 -3.06 -0.24
N THR A 374 -21.04 -2.28 0.10
CA THR A 374 -21.94 -2.61 1.21
C THR A 374 -22.73 -3.89 0.93
N GLY A 375 -23.16 -4.10 -0.31
CA GLY A 375 -23.83 -5.33 -0.74
C GLY A 375 -22.94 -6.57 -0.61
N GLU A 376 -21.68 -6.50 -1.05
CA GLU A 376 -20.72 -7.61 -0.91
C GLU A 376 -20.39 -7.90 0.56
N MET A 377 -20.21 -6.86 1.38
CA MET A 377 -19.97 -7.02 2.83
C MET A 377 -21.13 -7.76 3.52
N LEU A 378 -22.38 -7.39 3.19
CA LEU A 378 -23.57 -8.08 3.70
C LEU A 378 -23.68 -9.52 3.16
N ALA A 379 -23.47 -9.71 1.86
CA ALA A 379 -23.54 -11.04 1.23
C ALA A 379 -22.49 -11.98 1.83
N SER A 380 -21.27 -11.49 2.07
CA SER A 380 -20.21 -12.20 2.79
C SER A 380 -20.67 -12.63 4.19
N ALA A 381 -21.34 -11.75 4.94
CA ALA A 381 -21.86 -12.07 6.28
C ALA A 381 -22.93 -13.16 6.23
N GLN A 382 -23.83 -13.08 5.26
CA GLN A 382 -24.89 -14.07 5.06
C GLN A 382 -24.34 -15.44 4.62
N ARG A 383 -23.22 -15.47 3.90
CA ARG A 383 -22.50 -16.71 3.55
C ARG A 383 -21.77 -17.33 4.74
N GLY A 384 -21.63 -16.63 5.86
CA GLY A 384 -20.90 -17.09 7.04
C GLY A 384 -19.39 -17.00 6.91
N VAL A 385 -18.88 -16.10 6.05
CA VAL A 385 -17.43 -15.83 5.98
C VAL A 385 -16.97 -15.15 7.26
N THR A 386 -15.91 -15.67 7.88
CA THR A 386 -15.47 -15.23 9.22
C THR A 386 -15.00 -13.79 9.22
N TRP A 387 -14.09 -13.41 8.32
CA TRP A 387 -13.46 -12.10 8.26
C TRP A 387 -13.72 -11.39 6.93
N ARG A 388 -13.78 -10.05 6.98
CA ARG A 388 -13.80 -9.17 5.82
C ARG A 388 -12.61 -8.22 5.92
N LEU A 389 -11.64 -8.33 5.02
CA LEU A 389 -10.47 -7.44 4.98
C LEU A 389 -10.66 -6.40 3.87
N VAL A 390 -10.53 -5.12 4.20
CA VAL A 390 -10.76 -4.02 3.27
C VAL A 390 -9.46 -3.27 3.05
N ASN A 391 -8.91 -3.37 1.85
CA ASN A 391 -7.81 -2.57 1.35
C ASN A 391 -8.32 -1.21 0.89
N ASN A 392 -7.95 -0.17 1.62
CA ASN A 392 -8.45 1.19 1.48
C ASN A 392 -7.25 2.16 1.42
N GLN A 393 -7.35 3.25 0.67
CA GLN A 393 -6.22 4.15 0.46
C GLN A 393 -5.97 5.04 1.68
N THR A 394 -7.01 5.71 2.17
CA THR A 394 -6.90 6.78 3.16
C THR A 394 -7.66 6.47 4.45
N TRP A 395 -7.05 6.75 5.59
CA TRP A 395 -7.56 6.44 6.94
C TRP A 395 -9.03 6.83 7.16
N ILE A 396 -9.92 5.91 7.52
CA ILE A 396 -11.37 6.18 7.63
C ILE A 396 -11.80 6.66 9.02
N ALA A 397 -11.18 6.12 10.08
CA ALA A 397 -11.56 6.47 11.45
C ALA A 397 -11.37 7.98 11.70
N PRO A 398 -12.28 8.62 12.46
CA PRO A 398 -12.10 10.00 12.87
C PRO A 398 -10.72 10.23 13.51
N ALA A 399 -9.93 11.12 12.90
CA ALA A 399 -8.55 11.44 13.31
C ALA A 399 -8.35 12.95 13.26
N ASP A 400 -8.92 13.65 14.24
CA ASP A 400 -8.97 15.10 14.21
C ASP A 400 -8.90 15.75 15.59
N THR A 401 -8.79 17.07 15.66
CA THR A 401 -9.09 17.80 16.90
C THR A 401 -10.61 17.81 17.10
N PRO A 402 -11.13 17.12 18.14
CA PRO A 402 -12.56 17.12 18.43
C PRO A 402 -13.00 18.51 18.86
N ASP A 403 -14.24 18.85 18.55
CA ASP A 403 -14.80 20.14 18.94
C ASP A 403 -14.97 20.15 20.47
N VAL A 404 -14.30 21.09 21.15
CA VAL A 404 -14.33 21.20 22.62
C VAL A 404 -15.63 21.87 23.10
N VAL A 405 -16.23 22.70 22.25
CA VAL A 405 -17.49 23.41 22.47
C VAL A 405 -18.33 23.29 21.19
N GLU A 406 -19.58 22.85 21.32
CA GLU A 406 -20.52 22.75 20.20
C GLU A 406 -20.62 24.10 19.45
N GLY A 407 -20.33 24.08 18.15
CA GLY A 407 -20.36 25.28 17.29
C GLY A 407 -19.06 26.12 17.27
N VAL A 408 -18.00 25.72 17.96
CA VAL A 408 -16.67 26.37 17.85
C VAL A 408 -15.69 25.40 17.17
N PRO A 409 -15.54 25.47 15.84
CA PRO A 409 -14.63 24.58 15.12
C PRO A 409 -13.18 24.90 15.48
N LEU A 410 -12.42 23.90 15.90
CA LEU A 410 -10.96 23.97 15.97
C LEU A 410 -10.34 23.69 14.59
N PRO A 411 -9.12 24.16 14.31
CA PRO A 411 -8.40 23.81 13.09
C PRO A 411 -8.21 22.28 12.99
N LYS A 412 -8.74 21.69 11.91
CA LYS A 412 -8.63 20.25 11.67
C LYS A 412 -7.23 19.87 11.18
N LEU A 413 -6.76 18.67 11.52
CA LEU A 413 -5.38 18.21 11.23
C LEU A 413 -5.17 17.79 9.76
N GLY A 414 -6.25 17.52 9.01
CA GLY A 414 -6.17 17.15 7.60
C GLY A 414 -5.46 15.82 7.31
N ILE A 415 -5.48 14.89 8.27
CA ILE A 415 -4.80 13.58 8.21
C ILE A 415 -5.51 12.61 7.27
N SER A 416 -6.82 12.80 7.08
CA SER A 416 -7.67 11.88 6.36
C SER A 416 -8.60 12.63 5.41
N ARG A 417 -8.78 12.08 4.21
CA ARG A 417 -9.77 12.59 3.25
C ARG A 417 -11.19 12.38 3.75
N TRP A 418 -11.43 11.31 4.51
CA TRP A 418 -12.74 11.00 5.09
C TRP A 418 -13.28 12.07 6.06
N SER A 419 -12.43 12.99 6.53
CA SER A 419 -12.88 14.16 7.29
C SER A 419 -13.85 15.04 6.51
N ASP A 420 -13.77 15.07 5.18
CA ASP A 420 -14.66 15.85 4.31
C ASP A 420 -15.90 15.04 3.84
N TYR A 421 -15.95 13.72 4.11
CA TYR A 421 -16.99 12.79 3.62
C TYR A 421 -17.73 12.10 4.77
N THR A 422 -18.07 12.87 5.81
CA THR A 422 -18.68 12.35 7.05
C THR A 422 -20.03 11.68 6.83
N ALA A 423 -20.86 12.19 5.91
CA ALA A 423 -22.16 11.60 5.58
C ALA A 423 -22.03 10.20 4.94
N GLU A 424 -21.02 9.99 4.11
CA GLU A 424 -20.76 8.69 3.50
C GLU A 424 -20.21 7.69 4.51
N ARG A 425 -19.28 8.12 5.38
CA ARG A 425 -18.82 7.30 6.51
C ARG A 425 -19.98 6.91 7.43
N ALA A 426 -20.86 7.85 7.75
CA ALA A 426 -22.06 7.61 8.54
C ALA A 426 -22.99 6.59 7.87
N ALA A 427 -23.22 6.72 6.56
CA ALA A 427 -24.03 5.78 5.78
C ALA A 427 -23.42 4.36 5.79
N LEU A 428 -22.09 4.24 5.59
CA LEU A 428 -21.38 2.96 5.65
C LEU A 428 -21.50 2.34 7.05
N PHE A 429 -21.22 3.10 8.11
CA PHE A 429 -21.24 2.58 9.48
C PHE A 429 -22.67 2.24 9.92
N GLY A 430 -23.66 3.02 9.50
CA GLY A 430 -25.08 2.70 9.70
C GLY A 430 -25.45 1.39 9.02
N TYR A 431 -25.05 1.21 7.76
CA TYR A 431 -25.28 -0.02 7.01
C TYR A 431 -24.66 -1.23 7.72
N LEU A 432 -23.39 -1.15 8.13
CA LEU A 432 -22.71 -2.24 8.85
C LEU A 432 -23.33 -2.52 10.22
N ARG A 433 -23.90 -1.53 10.91
CA ARG A 433 -24.64 -1.72 12.17
C ARG A 433 -25.96 -2.46 12.01
N GLY A 434 -26.51 -2.53 10.80
CA GLY A 434 -27.79 -3.18 10.52
C GLY A 434 -28.82 -2.28 9.85
N ALA A 435 -28.50 -1.03 9.49
CA ALA A 435 -29.34 -0.20 8.62
C ALA A 435 -29.21 -0.65 7.15
N ASN A 436 -29.41 -1.95 6.93
CA ASN A 436 -29.33 -2.60 5.63
C ASN A 436 -30.59 -3.45 5.39
N PRO A 437 -30.85 -3.91 4.15
CA PRO A 437 -32.09 -4.62 3.83
C PRO A 437 -32.35 -5.90 4.64
N ALA A 438 -31.33 -6.48 5.26
CA ALA A 438 -31.44 -7.68 6.08
C ALA A 438 -31.53 -7.41 7.59
N ALA A 439 -31.53 -6.14 8.03
CA ALA A 439 -31.50 -5.75 9.44
C ALA A 439 -30.39 -6.48 10.25
N THR A 440 -29.27 -6.79 9.60
CA THR A 440 -28.21 -7.65 10.15
C THR A 440 -26.94 -6.86 10.36
N ARG A 441 -26.37 -6.90 11.57
CA ARG A 441 -25.04 -6.30 11.80
C ARG A 441 -23.96 -7.13 11.08
N VAL A 442 -23.18 -6.47 10.24
CA VAL A 442 -22.02 -7.05 9.56
C VAL A 442 -20.82 -6.89 10.49
N ARG A 443 -20.30 -7.99 11.03
CA ARG A 443 -19.18 -8.02 11.98
C ARG A 443 -17.87 -8.48 11.33
N ASN A 444 -16.78 -8.46 12.09
CA ASN A 444 -15.46 -8.97 11.75
C ASN A 444 -14.85 -8.26 10.54
N ASN A 445 -15.02 -6.94 10.51
CA ASN A 445 -14.49 -6.08 9.46
C ASN A 445 -13.12 -5.54 9.90
N VAL A 446 -12.10 -5.81 9.10
CA VAL A 446 -10.74 -5.33 9.27
C VAL A 446 -10.42 -4.42 8.09
N PHE A 447 -10.19 -3.14 8.35
CA PHE A 447 -9.75 -2.18 7.36
C PHE A 447 -8.24 -2.01 7.46
N VAL A 448 -7.57 -1.93 6.31
CA VAL A 448 -6.17 -1.56 6.21
C VAL A 448 -6.02 -0.35 5.31
N SER A 449 -5.27 0.65 5.78
CA SER A 449 -5.18 1.97 5.15
C SER A 449 -3.73 2.44 4.99
N GLY A 450 -3.48 3.29 3.99
CA GLY A 450 -2.21 3.98 3.75
C GLY A 450 -2.32 5.50 3.99
N ASP A 451 -1.61 6.30 3.19
CA ASP A 451 -1.64 7.79 3.10
C ASP A 451 -1.17 8.56 4.35
N VAL A 452 -1.44 8.04 5.56
CA VAL A 452 -1.13 8.71 6.83
C VAL A 452 0.35 8.70 7.20
N HIS A 453 1.18 7.89 6.53
CA HIS A 453 2.62 7.73 6.78
C HIS A 453 2.97 7.43 8.25
N GLY A 454 2.12 6.67 8.94
CA GLY A 454 2.33 6.26 10.33
C GLY A 454 1.68 4.92 10.64
N ASN A 455 2.11 4.31 11.73
CA ASN A 455 1.58 3.08 12.30
C ASN A 455 0.39 3.38 13.24
N TRP A 456 -0.84 3.11 12.78
CA TRP A 456 -2.07 3.50 13.49
C TRP A 456 -3.02 2.31 13.67
N ALA A 457 -3.81 2.34 14.76
CA ALA A 457 -4.90 1.39 14.98
C ALA A 457 -6.12 2.07 15.61
N SER A 458 -7.32 1.75 15.13
CA SER A 458 -8.57 2.31 15.66
C SER A 458 -9.71 1.30 15.65
N ASP A 459 -10.60 1.42 16.63
CA ASP A 459 -11.98 0.96 16.49
C ASP A 459 -12.71 1.87 15.49
N LEU A 460 -13.57 1.31 14.64
CA LEU A 460 -14.33 2.08 13.66
C LEU A 460 -15.63 2.61 14.25
N VAL A 461 -15.52 3.74 14.95
CA VAL A 461 -16.64 4.49 15.53
C VAL A 461 -16.89 5.79 14.78
N GLU A 462 -18.15 6.19 14.63
CA GLU A 462 -18.56 7.30 13.76
C GLU A 462 -18.10 8.67 14.27
N THR A 463 -17.96 8.83 15.59
CA THR A 463 -17.70 10.12 16.25
C THR A 463 -16.50 10.06 17.20
N SER A 464 -15.63 11.08 17.14
CA SER A 464 -14.62 11.36 18.18
C SER A 464 -15.24 12.12 19.35
N THR A 465 -14.84 11.78 20.58
CA THR A 465 -15.14 12.55 21.79
C THR A 465 -13.90 12.62 22.66
N LEU A 466 -13.61 13.78 23.28
CA LEU A 466 -12.43 13.98 24.15
C LEU A 466 -12.37 13.04 25.36
N LEU A 467 -13.52 12.57 25.85
CA LEU A 467 -13.64 11.73 27.04
C LEU A 467 -14.69 10.64 26.78
N PRO A 468 -14.36 9.59 25.99
CA PRO A 468 -15.31 8.53 25.71
C PRO A 468 -15.62 7.69 26.95
N PRO A 469 -16.74 6.95 26.95
CA PRO A 469 -16.90 5.81 27.84
C PRO A 469 -15.75 4.82 27.62
N GLY A 470 -15.14 4.31 28.70
CA GLY A 470 -14.10 3.28 28.63
C GLY A 470 -12.67 3.80 28.66
N LEU A 471 -12.29 4.44 29.78
CA LEU A 471 -10.96 4.93 30.17
C LEU A 471 -9.83 3.89 29.95
N GLY A 472 -9.43 3.67 28.70
CA GLY A 472 -8.18 3.00 28.36
C GLY A 472 -7.05 3.96 28.67
N LEU A 473 -6.28 3.68 29.73
CA LEU A 473 -5.09 4.44 30.10
C LEU A 473 -4.11 4.47 28.92
N ALA A 474 -3.77 5.67 28.44
CA ALA A 474 -2.70 5.85 27.47
C ALA A 474 -1.38 5.49 28.14
N ALA A 475 -0.62 4.59 27.51
CA ALA A 475 0.69 4.16 27.96
C ALA A 475 1.67 4.19 26.77
N PRO A 476 2.93 4.59 27.00
CA PRO A 476 3.92 4.54 25.95
C PRO A 476 4.19 3.07 25.57
N ASN A 477 4.46 2.83 24.30
CA ASN A 477 4.95 1.52 23.86
C ASN A 477 6.32 1.28 24.52
N PRO A 478 6.49 0.20 25.30
CA PRO A 478 7.77 -0.09 25.94
C PRO A 478 8.85 -0.58 24.96
N ARG A 479 8.48 -0.87 23.70
CA ARG A 479 9.43 -1.26 22.65
C ARG A 479 10.00 -0.02 21.96
N GLY A 480 11.30 -0.08 21.68
CA GLY A 480 11.99 0.93 20.90
C GLY A 480 11.69 0.80 19.41
N GLY A 481 11.88 1.91 18.72
CA GLY A 481 11.76 2.06 17.29
C GLY A 481 12.94 1.50 16.52
N SER A 482 13.00 1.82 15.23
CA SER A 482 14.08 1.38 14.35
C SER A 482 15.39 2.15 14.54
N THR A 483 15.34 3.33 15.16
CA THR A 483 16.50 4.19 15.44
C THR A 483 16.75 4.36 16.94
N PRO A 484 18.01 4.64 17.36
CA PRO A 484 18.34 4.84 18.78
C PRO A 484 17.58 6.00 19.45
N ASP A 485 17.18 7.02 18.68
CA ASP A 485 16.46 8.19 19.19
C ASP A 485 14.98 7.86 19.49
N ASN A 486 14.44 6.77 18.94
CA ASN A 486 13.03 6.40 19.08
C ASN A 486 12.76 5.36 20.19
N LEU A 487 13.21 5.60 21.43
CA LEU A 487 13.19 4.59 22.50
C LEU A 487 11.79 4.13 22.99
N LEU A 488 10.74 4.92 22.75
CA LEU A 488 9.35 4.61 23.10
C LEU A 488 8.48 4.84 21.86
N ALA A 489 8.45 3.86 20.96
CA ALA A 489 7.82 3.99 19.65
C ALA A 489 6.29 3.95 19.75
N GLY A 490 5.72 5.10 20.10
CA GLY A 490 4.30 5.39 20.03
C GLY A 490 3.57 5.28 21.35
N TRP A 491 2.27 5.49 21.27
CA TRP A 491 1.33 5.42 22.38
C TRP A 491 0.20 4.44 22.07
N GLY A 492 -0.15 3.61 23.06
CA GLY A 492 -1.28 2.70 22.97
C GLY A 492 -2.18 2.77 24.20
N ARG A 493 -3.40 2.25 24.09
CA ARG A 493 -4.28 2.07 25.24
C ARG A 493 -3.97 0.74 25.93
N ALA A 494 -3.57 0.81 27.20
CA ALA A 494 -3.12 -0.36 27.97
C ALA A 494 -4.25 -1.31 28.42
N LEU A 495 -5.51 -0.86 28.36
CA LEU A 495 -6.68 -1.62 28.80
C LEU A 495 -7.70 -1.72 27.69
N THR A 496 -8.54 -2.76 27.76
CA THR A 496 -9.62 -2.95 26.77
C THR A 496 -10.65 -1.81 26.80
N GLY A 497 -10.74 -1.07 27.91
CA GLY A 497 -11.75 -0.04 28.09
C GLY A 497 -13.17 -0.60 28.29
N ASN A 498 -13.35 -1.93 28.25
CA ASN A 498 -14.61 -2.60 28.58
C ASN A 498 -14.62 -3.08 30.04
N LEU A 499 -15.83 -3.25 30.59
CA LEU A 499 -16.04 -3.85 31.91
C LEU A 499 -16.70 -5.22 31.76
N PRO A 500 -16.53 -6.16 32.71
CA PRO A 500 -17.23 -7.43 32.69
C PRO A 500 -18.75 -7.25 32.48
N GLY A 501 -19.29 -7.88 31.44
CA GLY A 501 -20.71 -7.79 31.07
C GLY A 501 -21.17 -6.47 30.45
N VAL A 502 -20.29 -5.49 30.22
CA VAL A 502 -20.64 -4.20 29.60
C VAL A 502 -19.68 -3.88 28.46
N ASN A 503 -20.21 -3.86 27.23
CA ASN A 503 -19.48 -3.42 26.06
C ASN A 503 -19.59 -1.90 25.88
N LEU A 504 -18.56 -1.16 26.28
CA LEU A 504 -18.51 0.31 26.18
C LEU A 504 -18.13 0.80 24.78
N ARG A 505 -17.67 -0.10 23.90
CA ARG A 505 -17.24 0.19 22.52
C ARG A 505 -18.14 -0.53 21.50
N ALA A 506 -19.40 -0.77 21.87
CA ALA A 506 -20.35 -1.58 21.08
C ALA A 506 -20.71 -0.96 19.73
N ASP A 507 -20.53 0.35 19.59
CA ASP A 507 -20.78 1.12 18.36
C ASP A 507 -19.78 0.85 17.25
N SER A 508 -18.62 0.25 17.57
CA SER A 508 -17.59 -0.05 16.59
C SER A 508 -18.08 -1.00 15.51
N VAL A 509 -17.90 -0.67 14.24
CA VAL A 509 -18.30 -1.53 13.11
C VAL A 509 -17.17 -2.38 12.56
N GLY A 510 -15.97 -2.27 13.13
CA GLY A 510 -14.79 -3.00 12.71
C GLY A 510 -13.56 -2.39 13.34
N VAL A 511 -12.41 -2.79 12.83
CA VAL A 511 -11.11 -2.25 13.25
C VAL A 511 -10.37 -1.74 12.03
N GLU A 512 -9.55 -0.72 12.20
CA GLU A 512 -8.69 -0.17 11.16
C GLU A 512 -7.24 -0.16 11.59
N PHE A 513 -6.37 -0.52 10.65
CA PHE A 513 -4.93 -0.54 10.80
C PHE A 513 -4.27 0.23 9.68
N ALA A 514 -3.21 0.97 9.98
CA ALA A 514 -2.30 1.49 8.98
C ALA A 514 -0.89 1.03 9.36
N PRO A 515 -0.16 0.31 8.49
CA PRO A 515 1.27 0.35 8.56
C PRO A 515 1.74 1.74 8.12
N SER A 516 2.89 2.16 8.64
CA SER A 516 3.55 3.36 8.14
C SER A 516 3.94 3.21 6.66
N SER A 517 4.46 4.28 6.09
CA SER A 517 5.00 4.26 4.74
C SER A 517 6.23 3.34 4.66
N MET A 518 6.50 2.84 3.47
CA MET A 518 7.77 2.16 3.17
C MET A 518 8.95 3.13 3.00
N GLY A 519 8.77 4.44 3.27
CA GLY A 519 9.85 5.43 3.23
C GLY A 519 9.45 6.89 3.42
N ARG A 520 8.24 7.32 3.04
CA ARG A 520 7.82 8.73 3.16
C ARG A 520 7.76 9.23 4.60
N GLY A 521 8.18 10.47 4.83
CA GLY A 521 8.21 11.13 6.14
C GLY A 521 6.94 11.03 6.97
N GLY A 522 7.14 10.83 8.27
CA GLY A 522 6.12 10.85 9.30
C GLY A 522 6.05 12.19 10.05
N ALA A 523 5.59 12.16 11.30
CA ALA A 523 5.43 13.34 12.15
C ALA A 523 6.73 14.03 12.53
N ASP A 524 7.83 13.31 12.63
CA ASP A 524 9.14 13.88 12.95
C ASP A 524 9.65 14.80 11.83
N GLU A 525 9.47 14.42 10.57
CA GLU A 525 9.76 15.28 9.41
C GLU A 525 8.79 16.46 9.33
N LEU A 526 7.49 16.24 9.61
CA LEU A 526 6.52 17.34 9.73
C LEU A 526 6.93 18.38 10.78
N VAL A 527 7.43 17.92 11.94
CA VAL A 527 7.95 18.79 13.00
C VAL A 527 9.23 19.49 12.54
N ALA A 528 10.16 18.77 11.92
CA ALA A 528 11.41 19.35 11.42
C ALA A 528 11.13 20.50 10.45
N ASN A 529 10.18 20.31 9.53
CA ASN A 529 9.79 21.32 8.55
C ASN A 529 9.13 22.54 9.22
N ALA A 530 8.32 22.32 10.25
CA ALA A 530 7.68 23.41 11.00
C ALA A 530 8.68 24.22 11.85
N LEU A 531 9.71 23.58 12.40
CA LEU A 531 10.72 24.21 13.26
C LEU A 531 11.95 24.73 12.49
N GLY A 532 12.06 24.39 11.21
CA GLY A 532 13.28 24.53 10.42
C GLY A 532 14.26 23.37 10.70
N SER A 533 14.88 22.84 9.65
CA SER A 533 15.74 21.64 9.62
C SER A 533 16.96 21.62 10.57
N ALA A 534 17.13 22.62 11.43
CA ALA A 534 18.18 22.73 12.44
C ALA A 534 17.84 22.02 13.77
N ALA A 535 16.63 21.50 13.96
CA ALA A 535 16.26 20.76 15.16
C ALA A 535 16.93 19.38 15.20
N ALA A 536 17.49 18.99 16.35
CA ALA A 536 18.12 17.67 16.51
C ALA A 536 17.08 16.54 16.39
N PRO A 537 17.40 15.38 15.76
CA PRO A 537 16.45 14.28 15.55
C PRO A 537 15.67 13.88 16.81
N ALA A 538 16.34 13.77 17.95
CA ALA A 538 15.70 13.46 19.24
C ALA A 538 14.62 14.48 19.66
N LEU A 539 14.77 15.77 19.31
CA LEU A 539 13.76 16.80 19.59
C LEU A 539 12.53 16.63 18.70
N ASN A 540 12.73 16.31 17.42
CA ASN A 540 11.65 16.05 16.47
C ASN A 540 10.84 14.82 16.89
N VAL A 541 11.53 13.74 17.26
CA VAL A 541 10.90 12.53 17.81
C VAL A 541 10.13 12.86 19.10
N ALA A 542 10.72 13.59 20.03
CA ALA A 542 10.04 13.96 21.28
C ALA A 542 8.76 14.78 21.04
N ALA A 543 8.78 15.70 20.08
CA ALA A 543 7.61 16.47 19.67
C ALA A 543 6.55 15.57 18.99
N ALA A 544 6.97 14.67 18.10
CA ALA A 544 6.07 13.67 17.50
C ALA A 544 5.36 12.83 18.57
N ARG A 545 6.06 12.39 19.63
CA ARG A 545 5.44 11.67 20.76
C ARG A 545 4.37 12.47 21.49
N LEU A 546 4.50 13.79 21.57
CA LEU A 546 3.47 14.65 22.16
C LEU A 546 2.25 14.79 21.24
N LEU A 547 2.46 14.93 19.94
CA LEU A 547 1.41 14.95 18.92
C LEU A 547 0.60 13.65 18.93
N GLU A 548 1.27 12.52 18.99
CA GLU A 548 0.67 11.19 19.09
C GLU A 548 -0.16 10.98 20.36
N LEU A 549 0.37 11.38 21.52
CA LEU A 549 -0.39 11.31 22.76
C LEU A 549 -1.64 12.19 22.66
N ALA A 550 -1.53 13.39 22.10
CA ALA A 550 -2.67 14.27 21.89
C ALA A 550 -3.70 13.63 20.95
N LEU A 551 -3.27 13.05 19.83
CA LEU A 551 -4.12 12.33 18.88
C LEU A 551 -4.87 11.17 19.55
N LEU A 552 -4.15 10.34 20.30
CA LEU A 552 -4.72 9.22 21.04
C LEU A 552 -5.74 9.68 22.09
N LEU A 553 -5.47 10.76 22.81
CA LEU A 553 -6.39 11.27 23.83
C LEU A 553 -7.62 11.95 23.21
N ALA A 554 -7.45 12.62 22.07
CA ALA A 554 -8.48 13.36 21.38
C ALA A 554 -9.46 12.47 20.59
N ASN A 555 -9.01 11.29 20.17
CA ASN A 555 -9.78 10.38 19.33
C ASN A 555 -10.07 9.07 20.10
N ASN A 556 -11.35 8.87 20.41
CA ASN A 556 -11.81 7.75 21.24
C ASN A 556 -11.60 6.38 20.60
N GLY A 557 -11.82 6.28 19.28
CA GLY A 557 -11.61 5.07 18.50
C GLY A 557 -10.13 4.72 18.40
N CYS A 558 -9.23 5.72 18.40
CA CYS A 558 -7.80 5.49 18.29
C CYS A 558 -7.30 4.68 19.50
N ARG A 559 -6.63 3.55 19.21
CA ARG A 559 -6.11 2.60 20.20
C ARG A 559 -4.59 2.51 20.19
N TYR A 560 -3.95 2.85 19.07
CA TYR A 560 -2.50 2.92 18.93
C TYR A 560 -2.11 3.92 17.86
N VAL A 561 -1.01 4.65 18.11
CA VAL A 561 -0.40 5.56 17.14
C VAL A 561 1.11 5.65 17.38
N GLU A 562 1.87 5.48 16.31
CA GLU A 562 3.31 5.68 16.21
C GLU A 562 3.57 6.26 14.82
N TRP A 563 4.20 7.42 14.71
CA TRP A 563 4.22 8.20 13.48
C TRP A 563 5.64 8.60 13.06
N VAL A 564 6.66 7.82 13.44
CA VAL A 564 8.07 8.10 13.12
C VAL A 564 8.69 6.92 12.38
N ASP A 565 8.42 5.69 12.81
CA ASP A 565 9.02 4.52 12.19
C ASP A 565 8.35 4.14 10.87
N HIS A 566 9.13 3.51 9.98
CA HIS A 566 8.73 3.13 8.62
C HIS A 566 8.82 1.61 8.42
N GLY A 567 7.92 1.06 7.61
CA GLY A 567 7.90 -0.37 7.34
C GLY A 567 6.53 -0.87 6.90
N TYR A 568 6.15 -2.06 7.34
CA TYR A 568 4.97 -2.77 6.83
C TYR A 568 4.19 -3.45 7.95
N GLY A 569 2.98 -3.90 7.61
CA GLY A 569 2.08 -4.63 8.51
C GLY A 569 2.00 -6.11 8.16
N ILE A 570 1.71 -6.96 9.15
CA ILE A 570 1.23 -8.33 8.91
C ILE A 570 -0.09 -8.54 9.64
N VAL A 571 -1.09 -9.03 8.91
CA VAL A 571 -2.36 -9.51 9.47
C VAL A 571 -2.35 -11.05 9.44
N SER A 572 -2.32 -11.67 10.62
CA SER A 572 -2.55 -13.11 10.80
C SER A 572 -4.02 -13.32 11.17
N LEU A 573 -4.80 -13.92 10.26
CA LEU A 573 -6.22 -14.19 10.44
C LEU A 573 -6.44 -15.68 10.68
N LYS A 574 -7.00 -16.01 11.84
CA LYS A 574 -7.46 -17.36 12.23
C LYS A 574 -8.97 -17.33 12.49
N PRO A 575 -9.66 -18.49 12.52
CA PRO A 575 -11.10 -18.52 12.78
C PRO A 575 -11.55 -17.75 14.04
N GLU A 576 -10.73 -17.75 15.09
CA GLU A 576 -11.05 -17.17 16.40
C GLU A 576 -10.54 -15.73 16.61
N ARG A 577 -9.53 -15.29 15.84
CA ARG A 577 -8.89 -13.97 16.03
C ARG A 577 -8.13 -13.50 14.81
N ALA A 578 -7.94 -12.18 14.71
CA ALA A 578 -6.95 -11.57 13.84
C ALA A 578 -5.91 -10.81 14.69
N ILE A 579 -4.64 -11.01 14.41
CA ILE A 579 -3.52 -10.26 15.00
C ILE A 579 -2.90 -9.38 13.93
N PHE A 580 -2.72 -8.11 14.23
CA PHE A 580 -1.95 -7.20 13.42
C PHE A 580 -0.59 -6.94 14.07
N GLU A 581 0.45 -6.91 13.24
CA GLU A 581 1.83 -6.66 13.62
C GLU A 581 2.35 -5.48 12.83
N TRP A 582 2.99 -4.53 13.51
CA TRP A 582 3.78 -3.49 12.85
C TRP A 582 5.24 -3.89 12.87
N TRP A 583 5.87 -3.86 11.70
CA TRP A 583 7.28 -4.18 11.49
C TRP A 583 7.97 -2.97 10.91
N TRP A 584 9.02 -2.49 11.56
CA TRP A 584 9.72 -1.29 11.13
C TRP A 584 11.23 -1.47 11.02
N GLN A 585 11.83 -0.64 10.16
CA GLN A 585 13.25 -0.60 9.87
C GLN A 585 13.71 0.85 9.72
N ASP A 586 14.99 1.08 9.95
CA ASP A 586 15.59 2.38 9.66
C ASP A 586 15.69 2.53 8.15
N LYS A 587 14.84 3.39 7.59
CA LYS A 587 14.75 3.64 6.15
C LYS A 587 16.04 4.20 5.56
N LEU A 588 16.88 4.86 6.37
CA LEU A 588 18.12 5.50 5.93
C LEU A 588 19.33 4.54 5.98
N THR A 589 19.16 3.32 6.49
CA THR A 589 20.23 2.34 6.63
C THR A 589 20.00 1.13 5.71
N PRO A 590 20.88 0.86 4.73
CA PRO A 590 20.81 -0.34 3.92
C PRO A 590 20.93 -1.60 4.78
N GLY A 591 20.06 -2.59 4.57
CA GLY A 591 20.07 -3.85 5.32
C GLY A 591 19.68 -3.69 6.79
N SER A 592 18.97 -2.62 7.15
CA SER A 592 18.49 -2.39 8.52
C SER A 592 17.69 -3.59 9.05
N PRO A 593 17.87 -3.99 10.32
CA PRO A 593 17.15 -5.12 10.91
C PRO A 593 15.63 -4.94 10.91
N ASP A 594 14.90 -6.07 10.82
CA ASP A 594 13.44 -6.08 10.95
C ASP A 594 13.04 -6.07 12.43
N VAL A 595 12.38 -5.01 12.89
CA VAL A 595 11.96 -4.88 14.29
C VAL A 595 10.45 -5.07 14.38
N LEU A 596 10.02 -6.11 15.11
CA LEU A 596 8.63 -6.22 15.53
C LEU A 596 8.35 -5.08 16.53
N GLY A 597 7.51 -4.14 16.12
CA GLY A 597 7.30 -2.89 16.83
C GLY A 597 6.16 -2.94 17.85
N TYR A 598 4.98 -3.37 17.40
CA TYR A 598 3.81 -3.52 18.26
C TYR A 598 2.87 -4.59 17.71
N GLN A 599 1.94 -5.06 18.56
CA GLN A 599 0.92 -6.03 18.16
C GLN A 599 -0.39 -5.77 18.85
N MET A 600 -1.47 -5.96 18.10
CA MET A 600 -2.83 -5.83 18.59
C MET A 600 -3.73 -6.94 18.03
N VAL A 601 -4.79 -7.26 18.75
CA VAL A 601 -5.69 -8.38 18.47
C VAL A 601 -7.13 -7.92 18.43
N THR A 602 -7.90 -8.53 17.54
CA THR A 602 -9.37 -8.52 17.51
C THR A 602 -9.89 -9.96 17.45
N PHE A 603 -11.08 -10.19 17.99
CA PHE A 603 -11.69 -11.53 18.12
C PHE A 603 -12.91 -11.64 17.22
N SER A 604 -13.15 -12.83 16.66
CA SER A 604 -14.30 -13.06 15.76
C SER A 604 -15.61 -13.32 16.52
N GLU A 605 -15.51 -13.70 17.79
CA GLU A 605 -16.63 -14.05 18.66
C GLU A 605 -16.61 -13.25 19.96
N GLU A 606 -17.79 -13.12 20.57
CA GLU A 606 -17.96 -12.48 21.87
C GLU A 606 -17.68 -13.45 23.01
N ASP A 607 -16.87 -13.02 23.97
CA ASP A 607 -16.69 -13.66 25.27
C ASP A 607 -16.72 -12.59 26.36
N ALA A 608 -17.93 -12.20 26.75
CA ALA A 608 -18.17 -11.19 27.77
C ALA A 608 -17.74 -11.62 29.19
N LEU A 609 -17.44 -12.91 29.39
CA LEU A 609 -17.03 -13.51 30.65
C LEU A 609 -15.51 -13.67 30.76
N ALA A 610 -14.77 -13.54 29.65
CA ALA A 610 -13.32 -13.47 29.68
C ALA A 610 -12.80 -12.35 30.60
N LEU A 611 -11.59 -12.53 31.12
CA LEU A 611 -10.90 -11.53 31.94
C LEU A 611 -9.57 -11.15 31.24
N PRO A 612 -9.54 -10.02 30.50
CA PRO A 612 -10.63 -9.06 30.25
C PRO A 612 -11.65 -9.54 29.19
N PRO A 613 -12.86 -8.95 29.14
CA PRO A 613 -13.89 -9.31 28.17
C PRO A 613 -13.45 -9.10 26.72
N ARG A 614 -13.95 -9.97 25.84
CA ARG A 614 -13.68 -9.92 24.39
C ARG A 614 -14.96 -9.64 23.64
N PHE A 615 -14.92 -8.68 22.73
CA PHE A 615 -16.03 -8.38 21.83
C PHE A 615 -15.48 -8.29 20.39
N PRO A 616 -16.27 -8.72 19.39
CA PRO A 616 -15.92 -8.53 18.01
C PRO A 616 -15.93 -7.04 17.64
N ASP A 617 -15.29 -6.72 16.51
CA ASP A 617 -15.18 -5.37 15.95
C ASP A 617 -14.39 -4.39 16.83
N GLN A 618 -13.58 -4.91 17.76
CA GLN A 618 -12.78 -4.11 18.68
C GLN A 618 -11.34 -4.57 18.71
N ILE A 619 -10.45 -3.60 18.94
CA ILE A 619 -9.02 -3.87 19.00
C ILE A 619 -8.40 -3.51 20.34
N ASP A 620 -7.54 -4.42 20.82
CA ASP A 620 -6.76 -4.28 22.04
C ASP A 620 -5.31 -4.72 21.85
N SER A 621 -4.41 -4.24 22.71
CA SER A 621 -3.06 -4.80 22.81
C SER A 621 -3.14 -6.30 23.12
N VAL A 622 -2.28 -7.09 22.47
CA VAL A 622 -2.17 -8.54 22.78
C VAL A 622 -1.87 -8.77 24.27
N THR A 623 -1.10 -7.88 24.88
CA THR A 623 -0.74 -7.95 26.31
C THR A 623 -1.92 -7.76 27.25
N ALA A 624 -2.95 -6.99 26.85
CA ALA A 624 -4.17 -6.83 27.64
C ALA A 624 -4.91 -8.16 27.81
N HIS A 625 -4.73 -9.09 26.87
CA HIS A 625 -5.33 -10.43 26.87
C HIS A 625 -4.36 -11.53 27.34
N GLY A 626 -3.26 -11.16 27.99
CA GLY A 626 -2.27 -12.08 28.55
C GLY A 626 -1.40 -12.79 27.49
N MET A 627 -1.41 -12.30 26.24
CA MET A 627 -0.60 -12.85 25.16
C MET A 627 0.78 -12.20 25.14
N ALA A 628 1.80 -12.96 24.75
CA ALA A 628 3.15 -12.43 24.53
C ALA A 628 3.19 -11.57 23.26
N VAL A 629 4.09 -10.57 23.25
CA VAL A 629 4.41 -9.80 22.03
C VAL A 629 5.51 -10.55 21.27
N GLU A 630 5.09 -11.44 20.38
CA GLU A 630 5.96 -12.32 19.59
C GLU A 630 5.44 -12.42 18.17
N ALA A 631 6.36 -12.52 17.20
CA ALA A 631 5.99 -12.64 15.80
C ALA A 631 5.09 -13.87 15.58
N THR A 632 3.97 -13.67 14.91
CA THR A 632 3.15 -14.75 14.39
C THR A 632 3.99 -15.57 13.41
N VAL A 633 3.77 -16.89 13.43
CA VAL A 633 4.49 -17.84 12.59
C VAL A 633 3.46 -18.65 11.83
N GLY A 634 3.66 -18.76 10.53
CA GLY A 634 2.78 -19.53 9.64
C GLY A 634 3.34 -20.93 9.47
N GLU A 635 2.46 -21.87 9.15
CA GLU A 635 2.79 -23.30 9.10
C GLU A 635 3.36 -23.77 7.75
N ARG A 636 3.68 -22.84 6.84
CA ARG A 636 4.01 -23.16 5.44
C ARG A 636 5.45 -23.63 5.28
N THR A 637 5.63 -24.64 4.42
CA THR A 637 6.92 -25.32 4.20
C THR A 637 7.37 -25.39 2.74
N ALA A 638 6.59 -24.85 1.80
CA ALA A 638 6.97 -24.84 0.38
C ALA A 638 8.29 -24.08 0.17
N GLU A 639 9.16 -24.52 -0.74
CA GLU A 639 10.45 -23.88 -0.97
C GLU A 639 10.29 -22.39 -1.38
N PRO A 640 11.21 -21.49 -0.98
CA PRO A 640 11.18 -20.10 -1.45
C PRO A 640 11.50 -20.00 -2.95
N ALA A 641 11.21 -18.85 -3.56
CA ALA A 641 11.65 -18.57 -4.93
C ALA A 641 13.20 -18.50 -4.98
N PRO A 642 13.88 -19.28 -5.84
CA PRO A 642 15.34 -19.29 -5.93
C PRO A 642 15.90 -17.90 -6.21
N GLU A 643 16.99 -17.51 -5.53
CA GLU A 643 17.60 -16.15 -5.54
C GLU A 643 17.78 -15.52 -6.94
N GLY A 644 18.07 -16.33 -7.95
CA GLY A 644 18.24 -15.83 -9.31
C GLY A 644 19.41 -14.85 -9.40
N MET A 645 19.49 -14.09 -10.49
CA MET A 645 20.48 -13.02 -10.64
C MET A 645 19.77 -11.67 -10.70
N LEU A 646 20.06 -10.82 -9.71
CA LEU A 646 19.59 -9.43 -9.64
C LEU A 646 20.80 -8.51 -9.78
N LEU A 647 20.58 -7.33 -10.35
CA LEU A 647 21.61 -6.28 -10.42
C LEU A 647 21.56 -5.48 -9.12
N GLU A 648 22.71 -5.01 -8.65
CA GLU A 648 22.74 -4.04 -7.55
C GLU A 648 22.19 -2.70 -8.05
N ALA A 649 21.44 -1.98 -7.20
CA ALA A 649 20.84 -0.68 -7.50
C ALA A 649 21.84 0.47 -7.40
#